data_AF-A0A6M0G837-F1
#
_entry.id   AF-A0A6M0G837-F1
#
_cell.length_a   1.000
_cell.length_b   1.000
_cell.length_c   1.000
_cell.angle_alpha   90.00
_cell.angle_beta   90.00
_cell.angle_gamma   90.00
#
_symmetry.space_group_name_H-M   'P 1'
#
loop_
_entity.id
_entity.type
_entity.pdbx_description
1 polymer ?
#
loop_
_entity_poly.entity_id
_entity_poly.type
_entity_poly.pdbx_seq_one_letter_code
_entity_poly.pdbx_strand_id
1 'polypeptide(L)'
;GEKQKALELFNQALPLYRAVGDRGGEATTLNNLGSVYGSLGEKQKALEFYNQALPLLRLVEDRGGEATTLTNIGLVYSDLGEKQKALQFYNQALPLLRLVGDRRQEAITLSNIGFIYDSLGEKQKALEFYNQALPLTRAVGDRRQEATTLNNLGSVYGSLGEKQTALEFYNQALPLTRAVGDQSGEAATLYNIAFLQRSQGNLKSALNPMDSSITIIEDLRTKIGSQELRASYFATVQDYYEFYIDLLMQLHQQAPNQGYDATALHASERSRARSLLELLTEANANIRQGVEPQLLAQEQTLQQQLDAIEKRRVELFSGNYTQQQATAIEQEREQLLSQYQEIQTKIRTTSPRYAALTQPEPLTLAEIQQQVLDEDTLLLQYSLGSERSYLWAVSKTSINSYELPPTAEIETVAKQFYQLLKTPGFQLEDTRGTIGVENVKANKSVSQLSQILLAPVAEQLGNKRLLIVSDGALQYIPFSALPLPGTSGENIVPLLANNEIVNLPSATTLGIIRQEQTTRKTAPKATIAILADPVFSSDDERITNNKQQLTRSLPQQLLDRSARETDIGVWQRLPGTRNEAEAIMALVPDSERVHGFDFAANREMITNPELSNYRIIHLATHGLLNSTNPELSGVVLSLFDEQGNSQNGFLRLHDVFNLNLPAELVVLSACQTGLGQEVKGEGLVGLTRGFMYGGSPRVLVSLWNVSDEATAELMSRFYRKMLQEGWSATAALRAAQLEMQQETQWNAPYYWAAFTLQGEWK
;
A
#
# COMPACT_ATOMS: atom_id res chain seq x y z
N GLY A 1 -10.39 8.83 -22.68
CA GLY A 1 -10.99 9.52 -21.53
C GLY A 1 -11.57 8.51 -20.57
N GLU A 2 -12.63 7.82 -20.97
CA GLU A 2 -13.37 6.87 -20.12
C GLU A 2 -12.75 5.45 -20.14
N LYS A 3 -11.60 5.28 -19.48
CA LYS A 3 -10.86 3.99 -19.45
C LYS A 3 -11.70 2.83 -18.91
N GLN A 4 -12.52 3.09 -17.89
CA GLN A 4 -13.40 2.08 -17.27
C GLN A 4 -14.44 1.53 -18.24
N LYS A 5 -15.17 2.43 -18.92
CA LYS A 5 -16.19 2.06 -19.90
C LYS A 5 -15.59 1.33 -21.10
N ALA A 6 -14.35 1.68 -21.47
CA ALA A 6 -13.62 0.94 -22.49
C ALA A 6 -13.38 -0.52 -22.06
N LEU A 7 -12.92 -0.76 -20.82
CA LEU A 7 -12.77 -2.11 -20.28
C LEU A 7 -14.11 -2.88 -20.30
N GLU A 8 -15.19 -2.26 -19.83
CA GLU A 8 -16.52 -2.88 -19.81
C GLU A 8 -16.96 -3.33 -21.22
N LEU A 9 -16.84 -2.44 -22.21
CA LEU A 9 -17.24 -2.74 -23.58
C LEU A 9 -16.34 -3.80 -24.23
N PHE A 10 -15.03 -3.76 -23.98
CA PHE A 10 -14.12 -4.77 -24.52
C PHE A 10 -14.30 -6.14 -23.86
N ASN A 11 -14.55 -6.20 -22.55
CA ASN A 11 -14.87 -7.44 -21.84
C ASN A 11 -16.20 -8.05 -22.33
N GLN A 12 -17.16 -7.23 -22.77
CA GLN A 12 -18.40 -7.71 -23.40
C GLN A 12 -18.17 -8.17 -24.85
N ALA A 13 -17.31 -7.48 -25.61
CA ALA A 13 -17.06 -7.79 -27.02
C ALA A 13 -16.24 -9.09 -27.19
N LEU A 14 -15.25 -9.33 -26.33
CA LEU A 14 -14.35 -10.47 -26.42
C LEU A 14 -15.05 -11.85 -26.50
N PRO A 15 -16.01 -12.20 -25.63
CA PRO A 15 -16.72 -13.47 -25.72
C PRO A 15 -17.58 -13.58 -26.99
N LEU A 16 -18.09 -12.47 -27.53
CA LEU A 16 -18.86 -12.46 -28.77
C LEU A 16 -17.99 -12.82 -29.97
N TYR A 17 -16.81 -12.19 -30.10
CA TYR A 17 -15.84 -12.52 -31.15
C TYR A 17 -15.38 -13.99 -31.07
N ARG A 18 -15.15 -14.49 -29.84
CA ARG A 18 -14.83 -15.90 -29.60
C ARG A 18 -15.96 -16.84 -30.03
N ALA A 19 -17.22 -16.51 -29.71
CA ALA A 19 -18.38 -17.33 -30.04
C ALA A 19 -18.63 -17.44 -31.56
N VAL A 20 -18.37 -16.36 -32.31
CA VAL A 20 -18.52 -16.35 -33.77
C VAL A 20 -17.27 -16.81 -34.52
N GLY A 21 -16.18 -17.11 -33.81
CA GLY A 21 -14.91 -17.58 -34.37
C GLY A 21 -14.11 -16.50 -35.12
N ASP A 22 -14.40 -15.22 -34.91
CA ASP A 22 -13.68 -14.10 -35.52
C ASP A 22 -12.35 -13.85 -34.79
N ARG A 23 -11.29 -14.46 -35.33
CA ARG A 23 -9.93 -14.37 -34.77
C ARG A 23 -9.31 -12.98 -34.89
N GLY A 24 -9.68 -12.20 -35.90
CA GLY A 24 -9.18 -10.83 -36.08
C GLY A 24 -9.80 -9.88 -35.05
N GLY A 25 -11.12 -9.96 -34.89
CA GLY A 25 -11.87 -9.23 -33.86
C GLY A 25 -11.44 -9.62 -32.45
N GLU A 26 -11.22 -10.92 -32.18
CA GLU A 26 -10.66 -11.42 -30.92
C GLU A 26 -9.30 -10.77 -30.64
N ALA A 27 -8.36 -10.83 -31.58
CA ALA A 27 -7.01 -10.32 -31.37
C ALA A 27 -6.96 -8.80 -31.17
N THR A 28 -7.76 -8.05 -31.92
CA THR A 28 -7.87 -6.59 -31.79
C THR A 28 -8.42 -6.19 -30.43
N THR A 29 -9.44 -6.92 -29.96
CA THR A 29 -10.06 -6.68 -28.65
C THR A 29 -9.07 -6.95 -27.51
N LEU A 30 -8.32 -8.06 -27.60
CA LEU A 30 -7.26 -8.38 -26.64
C LEU A 30 -6.17 -7.31 -26.61
N ASN A 31 -5.69 -6.84 -27.77
CA ASN A 31 -4.71 -5.74 -27.82
C ASN A 31 -5.25 -4.45 -27.17
N ASN A 32 -6.52 -4.12 -27.39
CA ASN A 32 -7.14 -2.94 -26.79
C ASN A 32 -7.29 -3.07 -25.27
N LEU A 33 -7.67 -4.24 -24.76
CA LEU A 33 -7.68 -4.53 -23.32
C LEU A 33 -6.28 -4.33 -22.72
N GLY A 34 -5.26 -4.90 -23.37
CA GLY A 34 -3.86 -4.73 -22.95
C GLY A 34 -3.45 -3.25 -22.87
N SER A 35 -3.86 -2.44 -23.85
CA SER A 35 -3.57 -1.00 -23.88
C SER A 35 -4.24 -0.24 -22.74
N VAL A 36 -5.51 -0.56 -22.45
CA VAL A 36 -6.22 0.09 -21.35
C VAL A 36 -5.61 -0.28 -20.00
N TYR A 37 -5.36 -1.57 -19.74
CA TYR A 37 -4.70 -2.02 -18.49
C TYR A 37 -3.31 -1.41 -18.31
N GLY A 38 -2.48 -1.39 -19.37
CA GLY A 38 -1.16 -0.76 -19.31
C GLY A 38 -1.24 0.73 -18.92
N SER A 39 -2.20 1.45 -19.49
CA SER A 39 -2.43 2.88 -19.16
C SER A 39 -2.94 3.13 -17.74
N LEU A 40 -3.37 2.08 -17.04
CA LEU A 40 -3.84 2.14 -15.66
C LEU A 40 -2.77 1.68 -14.66
N GLY A 41 -1.58 1.30 -15.14
CA GLY A 41 -0.48 0.79 -14.30
C GLY A 41 -0.46 -0.74 -14.17
N GLU A 42 -1.48 -1.44 -14.68
CA GLU A 42 -1.61 -2.91 -14.63
C GLU A 42 -0.73 -3.59 -15.68
N LYS A 43 0.59 -3.47 -15.55
CA LYS A 43 1.60 -3.91 -16.53
C LYS A 43 1.54 -5.42 -16.82
N GLN A 44 1.33 -6.24 -15.79
CA GLN A 44 1.30 -7.69 -15.95
C GLN A 44 0.07 -8.15 -16.74
N LYS A 45 -1.13 -7.68 -16.35
CA LYS A 45 -2.39 -7.92 -17.08
C LYS A 45 -2.27 -7.44 -18.53
N ALA A 46 -1.63 -6.28 -18.77
CA ALA A 46 -1.39 -5.79 -20.11
C ALA A 46 -0.60 -6.80 -20.98
N LEU A 47 0.52 -7.32 -20.46
CA LEU A 47 1.33 -8.33 -21.15
C LEU A 47 0.56 -9.62 -21.41
N GLU A 48 -0.28 -10.08 -20.49
CA GLU A 48 -1.12 -11.26 -20.68
C GLU A 48 -2.04 -11.11 -21.90
N PHE A 49 -2.76 -9.98 -21.98
CA PHE A 49 -3.64 -9.70 -23.11
C PHE A 49 -2.88 -9.56 -24.43
N TYR A 50 -1.72 -8.88 -24.44
CA TYR A 50 -0.90 -8.77 -25.65
C TYR A 50 -0.33 -10.12 -26.10
N ASN A 51 0.09 -10.97 -25.17
CA ASN A 51 0.59 -12.31 -25.46
C ASN A 51 -0.50 -13.25 -26.00
N GLN A 52 -1.77 -13.02 -25.65
CA GLN A 52 -2.91 -13.70 -26.28
C GLN A 52 -3.19 -13.14 -27.69
N ALA A 53 -3.08 -11.81 -27.89
CA ALA A 53 -3.36 -11.17 -29.17
C ALA A 53 -2.33 -11.51 -30.27
N LEU A 54 -1.04 -11.47 -29.93
CA LEU A 54 0.06 -11.63 -30.89
C LEU A 54 0.01 -12.91 -31.75
N PRO A 55 -0.20 -14.12 -31.20
CA PRO A 55 -0.30 -15.34 -32.02
C PRO A 55 -1.53 -15.34 -32.93
N LEU A 56 -2.64 -14.73 -32.51
CA LEU A 56 -3.85 -14.62 -33.33
C LEU A 56 -3.64 -13.67 -34.51
N LEU A 57 -2.98 -12.53 -34.29
CA LEU A 57 -2.61 -11.57 -35.35
C LEU A 57 -1.70 -12.20 -36.39
N ARG A 58 -0.72 -12.99 -35.95
CA ARG A 58 0.14 -13.78 -36.84
C ARG A 58 -0.63 -14.83 -37.63
N LEU A 59 -1.59 -15.50 -36.99
CA LEU A 59 -2.41 -16.52 -37.63
C LEU A 59 -3.30 -15.95 -38.74
N VAL A 60 -3.86 -14.76 -38.53
CA VAL A 60 -4.69 -14.06 -39.54
C VAL A 60 -3.86 -13.18 -40.50
N GLU A 61 -2.52 -13.26 -40.41
CA GLU A 61 -1.56 -12.50 -41.21
C GLU A 61 -1.73 -10.97 -41.15
N ASP A 62 -2.30 -10.44 -40.06
CA ASP A 62 -2.40 -9.00 -39.82
C ASP A 62 -1.06 -8.44 -39.35
N ARG A 63 -0.23 -8.03 -40.33
CA ARG A 63 1.10 -7.46 -40.09
C ARG A 63 1.06 -6.10 -39.38
N GLY A 64 0.01 -5.30 -39.60
CA GLY A 64 -0.15 -4.00 -38.95
C GLY A 64 -0.50 -4.15 -37.47
N GLY A 65 -1.46 -5.03 -37.17
CA GLY A 65 -1.80 -5.41 -35.80
C GLY A 65 -0.66 -6.11 -35.08
N GLU A 66 0.07 -7.01 -35.75
CA GLU A 66 1.29 -7.66 -35.21
C GLU A 66 2.29 -6.60 -34.76
N ALA A 67 2.62 -5.65 -35.64
CA ALA A 67 3.60 -4.62 -35.34
C ALA A 67 3.15 -3.67 -34.22
N THR A 68 1.87 -3.27 -34.21
CA THR A 68 1.29 -2.44 -33.14
C THR A 68 1.36 -3.15 -31.79
N THR A 69 1.04 -4.44 -31.76
CA THR A 69 1.08 -5.25 -30.53
C THR A 69 2.51 -5.41 -30.02
N LEU A 70 3.48 -5.61 -30.93
CA LEU A 70 4.91 -5.63 -30.57
C LEU A 70 5.37 -4.29 -29.98
N THR A 71 4.96 -3.15 -30.56
CA THR A 71 5.25 -1.83 -29.99
C THR A 71 4.63 -1.68 -28.60
N ASN A 72 3.39 -2.13 -28.40
CA ASN A 72 2.74 -2.07 -27.10
C ASN A 72 3.42 -2.96 -26.04
N ILE A 73 3.85 -4.18 -26.40
CA ILE A 73 4.65 -5.05 -25.52
C ILE A 73 5.98 -4.37 -25.16
N GLY A 74 6.64 -3.74 -26.15
CA GLY A 74 7.85 -2.98 -25.93
C GLY A 74 7.66 -1.84 -24.92
N LEU A 75 6.52 -1.15 -24.98
CA LEU A 75 6.17 -0.10 -24.02
C LEU A 75 6.01 -0.65 -22.61
N VAL A 76 5.32 -1.78 -22.44
CA VAL A 76 5.18 -2.37 -21.10
C VAL A 76 6.52 -2.83 -20.52
N TYR A 77 7.40 -3.43 -21.33
CA TYR A 77 8.76 -3.77 -20.88
C TYR A 77 9.58 -2.53 -20.54
N SER A 78 9.41 -1.43 -21.27
CA SER A 78 10.01 -0.13 -20.94
C SER A 78 9.59 0.30 -19.54
N ASP A 79 8.29 0.25 -19.26
CA ASP A 79 7.72 0.68 -17.98
C ASP A 79 8.12 -0.26 -16.82
N LEU A 80 8.42 -1.53 -17.10
CA LEU A 80 8.99 -2.48 -16.14
C LEU A 80 10.49 -2.28 -15.92
N GLY A 81 11.14 -1.35 -16.63
CA GLY A 81 12.58 -1.10 -16.57
C GLY A 81 13.42 -2.07 -17.40
N GLU A 82 12.79 -2.99 -18.13
CA GLU A 82 13.44 -3.98 -19.00
C GLU A 82 13.81 -3.38 -20.37
N LYS A 83 14.68 -2.37 -20.35
CA LYS A 83 15.05 -1.53 -21.50
C LYS A 83 15.54 -2.33 -22.71
N GLN A 84 16.31 -3.40 -22.50
CA GLN A 84 16.80 -4.24 -23.60
C GLN A 84 15.68 -5.04 -24.26
N LYS A 85 14.74 -5.60 -23.47
CA LYS A 85 13.58 -6.31 -24.04
C LYS A 85 12.69 -5.33 -24.82
N ALA A 86 12.47 -4.13 -24.29
CA ALA A 86 11.72 -3.08 -25.00
C ALA A 86 12.31 -2.82 -26.41
N LEU A 87 13.62 -2.60 -26.49
CA LEU A 87 14.31 -2.42 -27.78
C LEU A 87 14.19 -3.63 -28.71
N GLN A 88 14.22 -4.86 -28.19
CA GLN A 88 14.03 -6.05 -29.03
C GLN A 88 12.65 -6.05 -29.70
N PHE A 89 11.60 -5.77 -28.95
CA PHE A 89 10.23 -5.71 -29.49
C PHE A 89 10.05 -4.54 -30.47
N TYR A 90 10.57 -3.34 -30.17
CA TYR A 90 10.51 -2.21 -31.09
C TYR A 90 11.27 -2.48 -32.40
N ASN A 91 12.44 -3.13 -32.34
CA ASN A 91 13.21 -3.48 -33.53
C ASN A 91 12.54 -4.59 -34.37
N GLN A 92 11.67 -5.41 -33.79
CA GLN A 92 10.81 -6.33 -34.55
C GLN A 92 9.63 -5.60 -35.20
N ALA A 93 9.03 -4.63 -34.51
CA ALA A 93 7.88 -3.87 -35.00
C ALA A 93 8.24 -2.92 -36.16
N LEU A 94 9.34 -2.17 -36.03
CA LEU A 94 9.72 -1.11 -36.97
C LEU A 94 9.80 -1.54 -38.45
N PRO A 95 10.44 -2.67 -38.84
CA PRO A 95 10.46 -3.10 -40.23
C PRO A 95 9.06 -3.50 -40.75
N LEU A 96 8.20 -4.07 -39.89
CA LEU A 96 6.83 -4.41 -40.26
C LEU A 96 6.00 -3.15 -40.51
N LEU A 97 6.13 -2.13 -39.66
CA LEU A 97 5.45 -0.84 -39.81
C LEU A 97 5.85 -0.13 -41.11
N ARG A 98 7.15 -0.16 -41.44
CA ARG A 98 7.66 0.35 -42.71
C ARG A 98 7.14 -0.43 -43.91
N LEU A 99 7.04 -1.75 -43.79
CA LEU A 99 6.53 -2.62 -44.86
C LEU A 99 5.06 -2.35 -45.16
N VAL A 100 4.22 -2.21 -44.14
CA VAL A 100 2.78 -1.93 -44.31
C VAL A 100 2.49 -0.44 -44.56
N GLY A 101 3.49 0.42 -44.43
CA GLY A 101 3.38 1.87 -44.67
C GLY A 101 2.66 2.64 -43.57
N ASP A 102 2.55 2.10 -42.35
CA ASP A 102 1.93 2.78 -41.21
C ASP A 102 2.88 3.82 -40.62
N ARG A 103 2.88 5.01 -41.21
CA ARG A 103 3.74 6.14 -40.82
C ARG A 103 3.46 6.65 -39.42
N ARG A 104 2.22 6.52 -38.94
CA ARG A 104 1.83 6.96 -37.60
C ARG A 104 2.49 6.08 -36.55
N GLN A 105 2.33 4.75 -36.67
CA GLN A 105 2.95 3.81 -35.74
C GLN A 105 4.47 3.74 -35.90
N GLU A 106 5.00 3.94 -37.12
CA GLU A 106 6.45 4.10 -37.34
C GLU A 106 6.99 5.25 -36.46
N ALA A 107 6.34 6.41 -36.47
CA ALA A 107 6.74 7.56 -35.67
C ALA A 107 6.66 7.30 -34.16
N ILE A 108 5.58 6.67 -33.69
CA ILE A 108 5.41 6.27 -32.28
C ILE A 108 6.55 5.33 -31.86
N THR A 109 6.84 4.30 -32.67
CA THR A 109 7.87 3.31 -32.36
C THR A 109 9.27 3.94 -32.35
N LEU A 110 9.58 4.82 -33.30
CA LEU A 110 10.84 5.58 -33.31
C LEU A 110 10.96 6.47 -32.07
N SER A 111 9.89 7.17 -31.68
CA SER A 111 9.87 7.97 -30.46
C SER A 111 10.11 7.12 -29.22
N ASN A 112 9.51 5.93 -29.13
CA ASN A 112 9.72 5.02 -28.00
C ASN A 112 11.15 4.46 -27.96
N ILE A 113 11.75 4.13 -29.11
CA ILE A 113 13.18 3.76 -29.18
C ILE A 113 14.06 4.91 -28.68
N GLY A 114 13.75 6.14 -29.10
CA GLY A 114 14.43 7.35 -28.62
C GLY A 114 14.37 7.48 -27.10
N PHE A 115 13.21 7.21 -26.51
CA PHE A 115 13.01 7.23 -25.06
C PHE A 115 13.85 6.18 -24.32
N ILE A 116 13.97 4.97 -24.88
CA ILE A 116 14.84 3.95 -24.28
C ILE A 116 16.31 4.37 -24.33
N TYR A 117 16.79 4.88 -25.46
CA TYR A 117 18.18 5.35 -25.57
C TYR A 117 18.46 6.52 -24.62
N ASP A 118 17.53 7.45 -24.48
CA ASP A 118 17.65 8.55 -23.52
C ASP A 118 17.78 8.04 -22.08
N SER A 119 16.95 7.05 -21.73
CA SER A 119 16.95 6.37 -20.43
C SER A 119 18.21 5.51 -20.19
N LEU A 120 18.91 5.09 -21.24
CA LEU A 120 20.21 4.40 -21.17
C LEU A 120 21.39 5.39 -21.11
N GLY A 121 21.14 6.69 -21.19
CA GLY A 121 22.18 7.73 -21.25
C GLY A 121 22.75 7.95 -22.65
N GLU A 122 22.24 7.26 -23.68
CA GLU A 122 22.66 7.40 -25.08
C GLU A 122 21.94 8.57 -25.76
N LYS A 123 22.17 9.78 -25.23
CA LYS A 123 21.45 11.02 -25.61
C LYS A 123 21.49 11.29 -27.12
N GLN A 124 22.63 11.07 -27.78
CA GLN A 124 22.77 11.30 -29.21
C GLN A 124 21.88 10.37 -30.04
N LYS A 125 21.83 9.08 -29.70
CA LYS A 125 20.93 8.14 -30.39
C LYS A 125 19.47 8.48 -30.14
N ALA A 126 19.13 8.92 -28.93
CA ALA A 126 17.78 9.40 -28.63
C ALA A 126 17.37 10.54 -29.58
N LEU A 127 18.23 11.56 -29.74
CA LEU A 127 18.00 12.65 -30.68
C LEU A 127 17.87 12.17 -32.13
N GLU A 128 18.69 11.21 -32.58
CA GLU A 128 18.58 10.64 -33.94
C GLU A 128 17.21 10.01 -34.20
N PHE A 129 16.69 9.23 -33.25
CA PHE A 129 15.37 8.60 -33.38
C PHE A 129 14.23 9.60 -33.27
N TYR A 130 14.31 10.57 -32.35
CA TYR A 130 13.30 11.63 -32.25
C TYR A 130 13.27 12.53 -33.49
N ASN A 131 14.42 12.85 -34.08
CA ASN A 131 14.50 13.63 -35.33
C ASN A 131 13.99 12.86 -36.55
N GLN A 132 13.99 11.52 -36.52
CA GLN A 132 13.28 10.70 -37.51
C GLN A 132 11.76 10.69 -37.26
N ALA A 133 11.33 10.62 -36.00
CA ALA A 133 9.90 10.57 -35.64
C ALA A 133 9.16 11.90 -35.90
N LEU A 134 9.75 13.03 -35.51
CA LEU A 134 9.11 14.35 -35.57
C LEU A 134 8.55 14.72 -36.96
N PRO A 135 9.30 14.62 -38.08
CA PRO A 135 8.76 14.93 -39.39
C PRO A 135 7.63 13.98 -39.80
N LEU A 136 7.66 12.71 -39.38
CA LEU A 136 6.58 11.75 -39.64
C LEU A 136 5.30 12.15 -38.90
N THR A 137 5.39 12.49 -37.61
CA THR A 137 4.22 12.94 -36.81
C THR A 137 3.56 14.17 -37.42
N ARG A 138 4.37 15.14 -37.89
CA ARG A 138 3.91 16.34 -38.58
C ARG A 138 3.24 16.02 -39.92
N ALA A 139 3.84 15.14 -40.70
CA ALA A 139 3.32 14.76 -42.01
C ALA A 139 1.96 14.05 -41.93
N VAL A 140 1.75 13.21 -40.91
CA VAL A 140 0.46 12.54 -40.68
C VAL A 140 -0.55 13.39 -39.90
N GLY A 141 -0.13 14.55 -39.38
CA GLY A 141 -0.96 15.45 -38.59
C GLY A 141 -1.31 14.93 -37.19
N ASP A 142 -0.55 14.00 -36.64
CA ASP A 142 -0.76 13.49 -35.27
C ASP A 142 -0.19 14.48 -34.25
N ARG A 143 -0.98 15.50 -33.92
CA ARG A 143 -0.61 16.56 -32.98
C ARG A 143 -0.29 16.06 -31.58
N ARG A 144 -0.92 14.97 -31.13
CA ARG A 144 -0.64 14.38 -29.82
C ARG A 144 0.77 13.80 -29.81
N GLN A 145 1.08 12.96 -30.80
CA GLN A 145 2.41 12.36 -30.89
C GLN A 145 3.50 13.39 -31.21
N GLU A 146 3.20 14.41 -32.02
CA GLU A 146 4.10 15.55 -32.24
C GLU A 146 4.46 16.22 -30.91
N ALA A 147 3.47 16.52 -30.06
CA ALA A 147 3.71 17.12 -28.76
C ALA A 147 4.56 16.22 -27.85
N THR A 148 4.29 14.91 -27.81
CA THR A 148 5.10 13.94 -27.06
C THR A 148 6.56 13.92 -27.55
N THR A 149 6.79 13.86 -28.86
CA THR A 149 8.14 13.85 -29.42
C THR A 149 8.88 15.17 -29.16
N LEU A 150 8.21 16.33 -29.25
CA LEU A 150 8.77 17.63 -28.88
C LEU A 150 9.12 17.67 -27.39
N ASN A 151 8.23 17.20 -26.52
CA ASN A 151 8.48 17.12 -25.08
C ASN A 151 9.71 16.26 -24.77
N ASN A 152 9.85 15.11 -25.43
CA ASN A 152 11.01 14.25 -25.25
C ASN A 152 12.31 14.87 -25.77
N LEU A 153 12.28 15.54 -26.94
CA LEU A 153 13.42 16.33 -27.41
C LEU A 153 13.83 17.39 -26.38
N GLY A 154 12.85 18.12 -25.83
CA GLY A 154 13.08 19.09 -24.77
C GLY A 154 13.79 18.49 -23.55
N SER A 155 13.37 17.30 -23.13
CA SER A 155 14.01 16.57 -22.02
C SER A 155 15.46 16.23 -22.31
N VAL A 156 15.75 15.68 -23.51
CA VAL A 156 17.12 15.33 -23.90
C VAL A 156 18.01 16.57 -23.94
N TYR A 157 17.58 17.65 -24.61
CA TYR A 157 18.34 18.90 -24.66
C TYR A 157 18.55 19.51 -23.27
N GLY A 158 17.56 19.43 -22.39
CA GLY A 158 17.67 19.86 -21.00
C GLY A 158 18.75 19.08 -20.25
N SER A 159 18.79 17.75 -20.43
CA SER A 159 19.80 16.88 -19.83
C SER A 159 21.22 17.11 -20.37
N LEU A 160 21.35 17.57 -21.62
CA LEU A 160 22.61 18.00 -22.24
C LEU A 160 23.06 19.39 -21.79
N GLY A 161 22.25 20.10 -21.00
CA GLY A 161 22.52 21.47 -20.55
C GLY A 161 22.06 22.56 -21.52
N GLU A 162 21.47 22.19 -22.67
CA GLU A 162 20.90 23.12 -23.66
C GLU A 162 19.51 23.62 -23.22
N LYS A 163 19.48 24.33 -22.10
CA LYS A 163 18.22 24.69 -21.41
C LYS A 163 17.31 25.61 -22.25
N GLN A 164 17.87 26.49 -23.08
CA GLN A 164 17.07 27.37 -23.92
C GLN A 164 16.36 26.58 -25.03
N THR A 165 17.09 25.71 -25.71
CA THR A 165 16.55 24.78 -26.72
C THR A 165 15.45 23.89 -26.12
N ALA A 166 15.68 23.37 -24.91
CA ALA A 166 14.69 22.57 -24.19
C ALA A 166 13.37 23.32 -23.97
N LEU A 167 13.45 24.57 -23.49
CA LEU A 167 12.29 25.41 -23.23
C LEU A 167 11.52 25.74 -24.52
N GLU A 168 12.22 25.95 -25.64
CA GLU A 168 11.59 26.15 -26.95
C GLU A 168 10.78 24.94 -27.41
N PHE A 169 11.29 23.72 -27.19
CA PHE A 169 10.56 22.49 -27.48
C PHE A 169 9.33 22.32 -26.58
N TYR A 170 9.45 22.57 -25.27
CA TYR A 170 8.30 22.52 -24.36
C TYR A 170 7.22 23.55 -24.70
N ASN A 171 7.63 24.78 -25.07
CA ASN A 171 6.70 25.83 -25.49
C ASN A 171 6.01 25.53 -26.84
N GLN A 172 6.60 24.68 -27.69
CA GLN A 172 5.93 24.14 -28.87
C GLN A 172 4.96 23.00 -28.51
N ALA A 173 5.32 22.14 -27.56
CA ALA A 173 4.50 20.99 -27.15
C ALA A 173 3.22 21.40 -26.38
N LEU A 174 3.33 22.35 -25.43
CA LEU A 174 2.23 22.76 -24.56
C LEU A 174 0.95 23.23 -25.28
N PRO A 175 1.00 24.10 -26.31
CA PRO A 175 -0.21 24.48 -27.05
C PRO A 175 -0.81 23.31 -27.83
N LEU A 176 0.01 22.34 -28.26
CA LEU A 176 -0.46 21.15 -28.98
C LEU A 176 -1.24 20.22 -28.05
N THR A 177 -0.71 19.92 -26.86
CA THR A 177 -1.40 19.07 -25.86
C THR A 177 -2.75 19.68 -25.46
N ARG A 178 -2.78 21.00 -25.21
CA ARG A 178 -4.02 21.76 -24.96
C ARG A 178 -5.01 21.68 -26.11
N ALA A 179 -4.54 21.89 -27.34
CA ALA A 179 -5.41 21.91 -28.52
C ALA A 179 -6.10 20.56 -28.80
N VAL A 180 -5.46 19.45 -28.41
CA VAL A 180 -6.04 18.09 -28.56
C VAL A 180 -6.70 17.57 -27.28
N GLY A 181 -6.76 18.38 -26.21
CA GLY A 181 -7.32 18.00 -24.91
C GLY A 181 -6.54 16.87 -24.21
N ASP A 182 -5.24 16.74 -24.49
CA ASP A 182 -4.38 15.75 -23.83
C ASP A 182 -3.90 16.28 -22.48
N GLN A 183 -4.75 16.12 -21.47
CA GLN A 183 -4.47 16.54 -20.08
C GLN A 183 -3.23 15.86 -19.49
N SER A 184 -3.00 14.57 -19.78
CA SER A 184 -1.81 13.86 -19.27
C SER A 184 -0.53 14.42 -19.90
N GLY A 185 -0.54 14.66 -21.22
CA GLY A 185 0.55 15.33 -21.92
C GLY A 185 0.77 16.76 -21.42
N GLU A 186 -0.30 17.52 -21.16
CA GLU A 186 -0.22 18.87 -20.61
C GLU A 186 0.46 18.88 -19.23
N ALA A 187 0.03 18.01 -18.31
CA ALA A 187 0.63 17.89 -16.98
C ALA A 187 2.13 17.55 -17.06
N ALA A 188 2.51 16.62 -17.93
CA ALA A 188 3.90 16.22 -18.14
C ALA A 188 4.76 17.37 -18.72
N THR A 189 4.25 18.11 -19.71
CA THR A 189 4.98 19.26 -20.26
C THR A 189 5.13 20.38 -19.24
N LEU A 190 4.09 20.68 -18.45
CA LEU A 190 4.16 21.68 -17.39
C LEU A 190 5.16 21.30 -16.29
N TYR A 191 5.17 20.02 -15.88
CA TYR A 191 6.18 19.47 -14.97
C TYR A 191 7.59 19.64 -15.52
N ASN A 192 7.82 19.30 -16.79
CA ASN A 192 9.13 19.43 -17.42
C ASN A 192 9.59 20.91 -17.50
N ILE A 193 8.68 21.84 -17.75
CA ILE A 193 8.97 23.29 -17.69
C ILE A 193 9.37 23.69 -16.26
N ALA A 194 8.61 23.26 -15.24
CA ALA A 194 8.92 23.52 -13.84
C ALA A 194 10.29 22.95 -13.45
N PHE A 195 10.57 21.71 -13.83
CA PHE A 195 11.85 21.04 -13.59
C PHE A 195 13.01 21.82 -14.22
N LEU A 196 12.86 22.23 -15.47
CA LEU A 196 13.88 23.01 -16.19
C LEU A 196 14.11 24.36 -15.50
N GLN A 197 13.05 25.06 -15.11
CA GLN A 197 13.13 26.34 -14.39
C GLN A 197 13.80 26.18 -13.00
N ARG A 198 13.46 25.13 -12.25
CA ARG A 198 14.13 24.77 -10.99
C ARG A 198 15.62 24.56 -11.23
N SER A 199 16.00 23.82 -12.29
CA SER A 199 17.40 23.59 -12.66
C SER A 199 18.17 24.86 -13.04
N GLN A 200 17.46 25.94 -13.38
CA GLN A 200 18.04 27.27 -13.65
C GLN A 200 18.14 28.13 -12.38
N GLY A 201 17.67 27.64 -11.23
CA GLY A 201 17.54 28.41 -9.99
C GLY A 201 16.29 29.29 -9.94
N ASN A 202 15.42 29.24 -10.96
CA ASN A 202 14.22 30.06 -11.08
C ASN A 202 13.03 29.43 -10.33
N LEU A 203 13.17 29.20 -9.02
CA LEU A 203 12.19 28.46 -8.21
C LEU A 203 10.77 29.05 -8.27
N LYS A 204 10.65 30.38 -8.19
CA LYS A 204 9.33 31.05 -8.26
C LYS A 204 8.64 30.86 -9.61
N SER A 205 9.42 30.84 -10.69
CA SER A 205 8.88 30.61 -12.04
C SER A 205 8.40 29.16 -12.20
N ALA A 206 9.09 28.21 -11.54
CA ALA A 206 8.73 26.79 -11.55
C ALA A 206 7.42 26.47 -10.81
N LEU A 207 6.99 27.33 -9.89
CA LEU A 207 5.82 27.08 -9.04
C LEU A 207 4.51 27.02 -9.85
N ASN A 208 4.23 28.03 -10.68
CA ASN A 208 2.95 28.10 -11.41
C ASN A 208 2.73 26.92 -12.39
N PRO A 209 3.71 26.52 -13.22
CA PRO A 209 3.56 25.33 -14.06
C PRO A 209 3.38 24.07 -13.21
N MET A 210 4.06 23.97 -12.07
CA MET A 210 3.92 22.82 -11.19
C MET A 210 2.54 22.72 -10.53
N ASP A 211 2.02 23.83 -10.00
CA ASP A 211 0.65 23.92 -9.46
C ASP A 211 -0.39 23.49 -10.50
N SER A 212 -0.21 23.95 -11.74
CA SER A 212 -1.08 23.59 -12.87
C SER A 212 -1.00 22.10 -13.19
N SER A 213 0.21 21.52 -13.15
CA SER A 213 0.44 20.08 -13.35
C SER A 213 -0.28 19.24 -12.28
N ILE A 214 -0.10 19.58 -11.00
CA ILE A 214 -0.77 18.90 -9.87
C ILE A 214 -2.30 19.00 -9.99
N THR A 215 -2.82 20.17 -10.37
CA THR A 215 -4.26 20.37 -10.56
C THR A 215 -4.83 19.44 -11.64
N ILE A 216 -4.12 19.29 -12.77
CA ILE A 216 -4.55 18.39 -13.85
C ILE A 216 -4.46 16.92 -13.43
N ILE A 217 -3.42 16.54 -12.70
CA ILE A 217 -3.26 15.17 -12.17
C ILE A 217 -4.44 14.81 -11.24
N GLU A 218 -4.84 15.74 -10.38
CA GLU A 218 -5.97 15.53 -9.48
C GLU A 218 -7.30 15.44 -10.24
N ASP A 219 -7.53 16.31 -11.23
CA ASP A 219 -8.71 16.20 -12.12
C ASP A 219 -8.75 14.85 -12.86
N LEU A 220 -7.62 14.38 -13.39
CA LEU A 220 -7.51 13.07 -14.04
C LEU A 220 -7.82 11.92 -13.07
N ARG A 221 -7.34 12.01 -11.82
CA ARG A 221 -7.60 11.01 -10.78
C ARG A 221 -9.09 10.87 -10.50
N THR A 222 -9.84 11.98 -10.43
CA THR A 222 -11.29 11.95 -10.15
C THR A 222 -12.10 11.22 -11.22
N LYS A 223 -11.59 11.13 -12.45
CA LYS A 223 -12.26 10.47 -13.59
C LYS A 223 -12.07 8.94 -13.60
N ILE A 224 -11.27 8.38 -12.70
CA ILE A 224 -11.07 6.94 -12.56
C ILE A 224 -12.08 6.42 -11.54
N GLY A 225 -12.97 5.51 -11.93
CA GLY A 225 -14.04 5.00 -11.04
C GLY A 225 -13.57 3.91 -10.08
N SER A 226 -12.79 2.94 -10.58
CA SER A 226 -12.21 1.86 -9.76
C SER A 226 -11.14 2.40 -8.82
N GLN A 227 -11.24 2.00 -7.56
CA GLN A 227 -10.29 2.36 -6.50
C GLN A 227 -8.90 1.74 -6.73
N GLU A 228 -8.83 0.47 -7.15
CA GLU A 228 -7.57 -0.19 -7.49
C GLU A 228 -6.88 0.55 -8.64
N LEU A 229 -7.62 0.83 -9.71
CA LEU A 229 -7.09 1.57 -10.85
C LEU A 229 -6.67 2.99 -10.47
N ARG A 230 -7.32 3.62 -9.49
CA ARG A 230 -6.97 4.94 -8.97
C ARG A 230 -5.68 4.87 -8.15
N ALA A 231 -5.50 3.84 -7.32
CA ALA A 231 -4.26 3.58 -6.59
C ALA A 231 -3.09 3.28 -7.55
N SER A 232 -3.31 2.41 -8.56
CA SER A 232 -2.32 2.11 -9.59
C SER A 232 -1.96 3.37 -10.41
N TYR A 233 -2.94 4.20 -10.77
CA TYR A 233 -2.68 5.51 -11.38
C TYR A 233 -1.88 6.43 -10.44
N PHE A 234 -2.25 6.49 -9.16
CA PHE A 234 -1.59 7.35 -8.18
C PHE A 234 -0.11 7.03 -8.04
N ALA A 235 0.26 5.74 -8.06
CA ALA A 235 1.65 5.31 -8.07
C ALA A 235 2.45 5.87 -9.27
N THR A 236 1.80 6.09 -10.43
CA THR A 236 2.45 6.66 -11.64
C THR A 236 2.73 8.16 -11.55
N VAL A 237 2.08 8.88 -10.63
CA VAL A 237 2.18 10.36 -10.51
C VAL A 237 2.89 10.82 -9.23
N GLN A 238 3.40 9.90 -8.41
CA GLN A 238 4.07 10.23 -7.14
C GLN A 238 5.29 11.14 -7.31
N ASP A 239 6.06 10.98 -8.39
CA ASP A 239 7.25 11.81 -8.64
C ASP A 239 6.90 13.29 -8.83
N TYR A 240 5.68 13.58 -9.28
CA TYR A 240 5.18 14.96 -9.37
C TYR A 240 5.00 15.53 -7.96
N TYR A 241 4.41 14.79 -7.02
CA TYR A 241 4.27 15.26 -5.64
C TYR A 241 5.61 15.43 -4.94
N GLU A 242 6.52 14.47 -5.11
CA GLU A 242 7.88 14.54 -4.58
C GLU A 242 8.60 15.82 -5.04
N PHE A 243 8.60 16.07 -6.36
CA PHE A 243 9.19 17.29 -6.93
C PHE A 243 8.49 18.55 -6.41
N TYR A 244 7.16 18.54 -6.29
CA TYR A 244 6.40 19.69 -5.83
C TYR A 244 6.73 20.06 -4.38
N ILE A 245 6.76 19.06 -3.50
CA ILE A 245 7.15 19.21 -2.09
C ILE A 245 8.57 19.78 -2.01
N ASP A 246 9.53 19.19 -2.73
CA ASP A 246 10.91 19.66 -2.77
C ASP A 246 11.03 21.10 -3.27
N LEU A 247 10.31 21.47 -4.33
CA LEU A 247 10.27 22.83 -4.86
C LEU A 247 9.73 23.83 -3.82
N LEU A 248 8.62 23.48 -3.14
CA LEU A 248 8.03 24.30 -2.08
C LEU A 248 8.98 24.45 -0.90
N MET A 249 9.68 23.39 -0.52
CA MET A 249 10.63 23.42 0.60
C MET A 249 11.87 24.27 0.29
N GLN A 250 12.38 24.23 -0.96
CA GLN A 250 13.43 25.15 -1.39
C GLN A 250 12.94 26.62 -1.40
N LEU A 251 11.70 26.87 -1.82
CA LEU A 251 11.08 28.19 -1.74
C LEU A 251 10.92 28.66 -0.28
N HIS A 252 10.57 27.76 0.63
CA HIS A 252 10.49 28.03 2.07
C HIS A 252 11.86 28.46 2.61
N GLN A 253 12.95 27.77 2.26
CA GLN A 253 14.31 28.18 2.66
C GLN A 253 14.66 29.60 2.20
N GLN A 254 14.22 30.02 1.01
CA GLN A 254 14.44 31.38 0.49
C GLN A 254 13.52 32.43 1.13
N ALA A 255 12.29 32.05 1.49
CA ALA A 255 11.28 32.94 2.03
C ALA A 255 10.42 32.25 3.11
N PRO A 256 10.94 32.06 4.34
CA PRO A 256 10.28 31.24 5.37
C PRO A 256 8.88 31.74 5.77
N ASN A 257 8.64 33.05 5.69
CA ASN A 257 7.40 33.68 6.14
C ASN A 257 6.25 33.63 5.11
N GLN A 258 6.43 32.95 3.97
CA GLN A 258 5.41 32.86 2.91
C GLN A 258 4.51 31.62 3.05
N GLY A 259 4.73 30.76 4.06
CA GLY A 259 3.90 29.59 4.33
C GLY A 259 4.10 28.41 3.36
N TYR A 260 5.20 28.39 2.60
CA TYR A 260 5.50 27.30 1.67
C TYR A 260 5.70 25.94 2.35
N ASP A 261 6.15 25.91 3.60
CA ASP A 261 6.23 24.72 4.44
C ASP A 261 4.85 24.15 4.76
N ALA A 262 3.87 25.00 5.04
CA ALA A 262 2.47 24.60 5.23
C ALA A 262 1.85 24.05 3.93
N THR A 263 2.14 24.69 2.79
CA THR A 263 1.71 24.19 1.47
C THR A 263 2.38 22.86 1.14
N ALA A 264 3.66 22.68 1.48
CA ALA A 264 4.39 21.43 1.26
C ALA A 264 3.86 20.30 2.15
N LEU A 265 3.53 20.60 3.41
CA LEU A 265 2.84 19.66 4.31
C LEU A 265 1.49 19.23 3.72
N HIS A 266 0.70 20.18 3.22
CA HIS A 266 -0.57 19.86 2.56
C HIS A 266 -0.36 19.02 1.29
N ALA A 267 0.65 19.31 0.47
CA ALA A 267 1.02 18.49 -0.67
C ALA A 267 1.46 17.07 -0.26
N SER A 268 2.16 16.93 0.87
CA SER A 268 2.54 15.64 1.48
C SER A 268 1.31 14.85 1.93
N GLU A 269 0.32 15.50 2.57
CA GLU A 269 -0.96 14.87 2.91
C GLU A 269 -1.75 14.48 1.65
N ARG A 270 -1.69 15.29 0.59
CA ARG A 270 -2.28 14.97 -0.72
C ARG A 270 -1.59 13.82 -1.43
N SER A 271 -0.33 13.53 -1.12
CA SER A 271 0.44 12.49 -1.76
C SER A 271 0.29 11.12 -1.10
N ARG A 272 -0.50 10.99 -0.01
CA ARG A 272 -0.58 9.77 0.81
C ARG A 272 -2.00 9.31 1.19
N ALA A 273 -2.11 8.02 1.52
CA ALA A 273 -3.28 7.36 2.13
C ALA A 273 -4.62 7.58 1.39
N ARG A 274 -4.60 7.82 0.07
CA ARG A 274 -5.78 8.23 -0.69
C ARG A 274 -6.87 7.17 -0.71
N SER A 275 -6.50 5.93 -0.96
CA SER A 275 -7.44 4.80 -0.95
C SER A 275 -8.14 4.65 0.41
N LEU A 276 -7.44 4.88 1.52
CA LEU A 276 -8.01 4.78 2.86
C LEU A 276 -8.97 5.94 3.17
N LEU A 277 -8.61 7.17 2.78
CA LEU A 277 -9.47 8.34 2.98
C LEU A 277 -10.80 8.20 2.22
N GLU A 278 -10.73 7.72 0.98
CA GLU A 278 -11.92 7.42 0.17
C GLU A 278 -12.77 6.35 0.83
N LEU A 279 -12.16 5.25 1.27
CA LEU A 279 -12.83 4.16 1.98
C LEU A 279 -13.53 4.66 3.24
N LEU A 280 -12.85 5.38 4.13
CA LEU A 280 -13.49 5.91 5.35
C LEU A 280 -14.70 6.81 5.02
N THR A 281 -14.53 7.68 4.01
CA THR A 281 -15.62 8.54 3.52
C THR A 281 -16.81 7.73 2.98
N GLU A 282 -16.55 6.64 2.23
CA GLU A 282 -17.56 5.71 1.72
C GLU A 282 -18.28 4.96 2.84
N ALA A 283 -17.55 4.47 3.86
CA ALA A 283 -18.10 3.78 5.02
C ALA A 283 -19.08 4.68 5.76
N ASN A 284 -18.69 5.92 6.04
CA ASN A 284 -19.56 6.92 6.68
C ASN A 284 -20.84 7.19 5.88
N ALA A 285 -20.73 7.23 4.54
CA ALA A 285 -21.86 7.47 3.65
C ALA A 285 -22.83 6.28 3.53
N ASN A 286 -22.44 5.07 3.95
CA ASN A 286 -23.19 3.83 3.74
C ASN A 286 -23.61 3.65 2.27
N ILE A 287 -22.64 3.64 1.36
CA ILE A 287 -22.85 3.66 -0.10
C ILE A 287 -23.72 2.51 -0.64
N ARG A 288 -23.86 1.41 0.10
CA ARG A 288 -24.71 0.25 -0.24
C ARG A 288 -26.21 0.57 -0.10
N GLN A 289 -26.56 1.59 0.67
CA GLN A 289 -27.96 1.98 0.90
C GLN A 289 -28.52 2.71 -0.32
N GLY A 290 -29.59 2.16 -0.91
CA GLY A 290 -30.25 2.72 -2.09
C GLY A 290 -29.72 2.18 -3.43
N VAL A 291 -28.82 1.20 -3.41
CA VAL A 291 -28.36 0.46 -4.59
C VAL A 291 -29.41 -0.59 -5.00
N GLU A 292 -29.47 -0.93 -6.29
CA GLU A 292 -30.39 -1.94 -6.81
C GLU A 292 -30.21 -3.31 -6.11
N PRO A 293 -31.29 -3.95 -5.63
CA PRO A 293 -31.20 -5.23 -4.92
C PRO A 293 -30.52 -6.35 -5.71
N GLN A 294 -30.58 -6.31 -7.04
CA GLN A 294 -29.96 -7.31 -7.91
C GLN A 294 -28.42 -7.26 -7.84
N LEU A 295 -27.83 -6.06 -7.76
CA LEU A 295 -26.37 -5.91 -7.63
C LEU A 295 -25.88 -6.43 -6.28
N LEU A 296 -26.61 -6.15 -5.21
CA LEU A 296 -26.30 -6.65 -3.87
C LEU A 296 -26.44 -8.19 -3.80
N ALA A 297 -27.44 -8.77 -4.47
CA ALA A 297 -27.58 -10.22 -4.55
C ALA A 297 -26.46 -10.90 -5.36
N GLN A 298 -26.00 -10.26 -6.45
CA GLN A 298 -24.86 -10.74 -7.23
C GLN A 298 -23.57 -10.69 -6.41
N GLU A 299 -23.34 -9.61 -5.68
CA GLU A 299 -22.20 -9.48 -4.77
C GLU A 299 -22.19 -10.59 -3.72
N GLN A 300 -23.33 -10.84 -3.05
CA GLN A 300 -23.46 -11.91 -2.07
C GLN A 300 -23.19 -13.29 -2.68
N THR A 301 -23.66 -13.51 -3.91
CA THR A 301 -23.40 -14.77 -4.64
C THR A 301 -21.91 -14.95 -4.91
N LEU A 302 -21.21 -13.89 -5.34
CA LEU A 302 -19.76 -13.94 -5.58
C LEU A 302 -18.98 -14.16 -4.28
N GLN A 303 -19.40 -13.55 -3.17
CA GLN A 303 -18.80 -13.82 -1.85
C GLN A 303 -18.95 -15.29 -1.44
N GLN A 304 -20.14 -15.89 -1.64
CA GLN A 304 -20.35 -17.32 -1.38
C GLN A 304 -19.49 -18.22 -2.26
N GLN A 305 -19.26 -17.84 -3.52
CA GLN A 305 -18.38 -18.57 -4.44
C GLN A 305 -16.91 -18.44 -4.03
N LEU A 306 -16.48 -17.26 -3.59
CA LEU A 306 -15.15 -17.02 -3.03
C LEU A 306 -14.92 -17.84 -1.74
N ASP A 307 -15.93 -17.93 -0.88
CA ASP A 307 -15.87 -18.76 0.32
C ASP A 307 -15.77 -20.26 -0.03
N ALA A 308 -16.56 -20.71 -1.01
CA ALA A 308 -16.55 -22.10 -1.47
C ALA A 308 -15.21 -22.47 -2.12
N ILE A 309 -14.62 -21.58 -2.92
CA ILE A 309 -13.34 -21.86 -3.55
C ILE A 309 -12.19 -21.88 -2.55
N GLU A 310 -12.18 -21.00 -1.55
CA GLU A 310 -11.18 -21.04 -0.48
C GLU A 310 -11.28 -22.33 0.35
N LYS A 311 -12.49 -22.82 0.64
CA LYS A 311 -12.67 -24.14 1.26
C LYS A 311 -12.08 -25.27 0.40
N ARG A 312 -12.42 -25.30 -0.89
CA ARG A 312 -11.94 -26.31 -1.85
C ARG A 312 -10.41 -26.25 -2.01
N ARG A 313 -9.85 -25.05 -1.85
CA ARG A 313 -8.42 -24.77 -1.87
C ARG A 313 -7.71 -25.35 -0.65
N VAL A 314 -8.24 -25.13 0.56
CA VAL A 314 -7.73 -25.79 1.79
C VAL A 314 -7.74 -27.30 1.64
N GLU A 315 -8.86 -27.87 1.18
CA GLU A 315 -9.00 -29.32 0.96
C GLU A 315 -7.94 -29.85 -0.01
N LEU A 316 -7.74 -29.17 -1.14
CA LEU A 316 -6.75 -29.57 -2.15
C LEU A 316 -5.32 -29.55 -1.58
N PHE A 317 -4.94 -28.45 -0.92
CA PHE A 317 -3.59 -28.24 -0.42
C PHE A 317 -3.28 -29.03 0.87
N SER A 318 -4.31 -29.49 1.58
CA SER A 318 -4.16 -30.40 2.73
C SER A 318 -3.88 -31.86 2.32
N GLY A 319 -4.08 -32.20 1.05
CA GLY A 319 -3.87 -33.53 0.49
C GLY A 319 -2.74 -33.61 -0.53
N ASN A 320 -2.67 -34.73 -1.26
CA ASN A 320 -1.77 -34.86 -2.41
C ASN A 320 -2.43 -34.22 -3.64
N TYR A 321 -1.79 -33.22 -4.23
CA TYR A 321 -2.27 -32.53 -5.42
C TYR A 321 -1.23 -32.52 -6.54
N THR A 322 -1.70 -32.28 -7.77
CA THR A 322 -0.86 -32.03 -8.94
C THR A 322 -0.72 -30.54 -9.19
N GLN A 323 0.38 -30.11 -9.81
CA GLN A 323 0.58 -28.70 -10.17
C GLN A 323 -0.56 -28.15 -11.04
N GLN A 324 -1.11 -28.98 -11.93
CA GLN A 324 -2.23 -28.59 -12.77
C GLN A 324 -3.50 -28.29 -11.96
N GLN A 325 -3.79 -29.05 -10.90
CA GLN A 325 -4.91 -28.77 -10.01
C GLN A 325 -4.69 -27.48 -9.20
N ALA A 326 -3.46 -27.25 -8.72
CA ALA A 326 -3.10 -26.02 -8.03
C ALA A 326 -3.27 -24.80 -8.95
N THR A 327 -2.76 -24.85 -10.18
CA THR A 327 -2.92 -23.74 -11.14
C THR A 327 -4.39 -23.51 -11.48
N ALA A 328 -5.18 -24.57 -11.68
CA ALA A 328 -6.59 -24.43 -12.06
C ALA A 328 -7.43 -23.76 -10.96
N ILE A 329 -7.22 -24.13 -9.68
CA ILE A 329 -7.99 -23.52 -8.58
C ILE A 329 -7.61 -22.06 -8.34
N GLU A 330 -6.33 -21.71 -8.54
CA GLU A 330 -5.86 -20.33 -8.44
C GLU A 330 -6.46 -19.45 -9.55
N GLN A 331 -6.48 -19.94 -10.80
CA GLN A 331 -7.11 -19.23 -11.92
C GLN A 331 -8.60 -18.99 -11.70
N GLU A 332 -9.33 -19.98 -11.21
CA GLU A 332 -10.75 -19.85 -10.90
C GLU A 332 -10.98 -18.83 -9.77
N ARG A 333 -10.10 -18.79 -8.75
CA ARG A 333 -10.14 -17.81 -7.67
C ARG A 333 -9.89 -16.40 -8.18
N GLU A 334 -8.85 -16.19 -8.97
CA GLU A 334 -8.54 -14.88 -9.58
C GLU A 334 -9.70 -14.37 -10.45
N GLN A 335 -10.34 -15.26 -11.20
CA GLN A 335 -11.52 -14.92 -12.00
C GLN A 335 -12.70 -14.46 -11.13
N LEU A 336 -12.97 -15.14 -10.00
CA LEU A 336 -14.02 -14.75 -9.06
C LEU A 336 -13.71 -13.41 -8.37
N LEU A 337 -12.46 -13.18 -7.98
CA LEU A 337 -12.03 -11.91 -7.40
C LEU A 337 -12.23 -10.75 -8.39
N SER A 338 -11.85 -10.95 -9.65
CA SER A 338 -12.06 -9.96 -10.70
C SER A 338 -13.55 -9.64 -10.90
N GLN A 339 -14.42 -10.65 -10.90
CA GLN A 339 -15.87 -10.44 -10.97
C GLN A 339 -16.41 -9.70 -9.75
N TYR A 340 -15.93 -10.03 -8.55
CA TYR A 340 -16.30 -9.34 -7.32
C TYR A 340 -15.93 -7.86 -7.38
N GLN A 341 -14.72 -7.53 -7.85
CA GLN A 341 -14.25 -6.15 -8.04
C GLN A 341 -15.08 -5.36 -9.07
N GLU A 342 -15.48 -6.01 -10.17
CA GLU A 342 -16.37 -5.39 -11.16
C GLU A 342 -17.74 -5.04 -10.55
N ILE A 343 -18.31 -5.95 -9.74
CA ILE A 343 -19.58 -5.70 -9.04
C ILE A 343 -19.42 -4.59 -7.99
N GLN A 344 -18.35 -4.57 -7.20
CA GLN A 344 -18.06 -3.47 -6.28
C GLN A 344 -18.05 -2.12 -7.00
N THR A 345 -17.40 -2.06 -8.15
CA THR A 345 -17.33 -0.85 -8.97
C THR A 345 -18.73 -0.43 -9.42
N LYS A 346 -19.57 -1.34 -9.91
CA LYS A 346 -20.95 -1.04 -10.31
C LYS A 346 -21.80 -0.54 -9.15
N ILE A 347 -21.69 -1.18 -7.97
CA ILE A 347 -22.38 -0.73 -6.75
C ILE A 347 -22.01 0.71 -6.42
N ARG A 348 -20.72 1.05 -6.47
CA ARG A 348 -20.24 2.42 -6.26
C ARG A 348 -20.76 3.40 -7.31
N THR A 349 -20.57 3.11 -8.60
CA THR A 349 -20.91 4.06 -9.67
C THR A 349 -22.41 4.29 -9.84
N THR A 350 -23.25 3.33 -9.43
CA THR A 350 -24.71 3.45 -9.47
C THR A 350 -25.32 3.96 -8.17
N SER A 351 -24.54 4.01 -7.07
CA SER A 351 -25.03 4.47 -5.77
C SER A 351 -25.34 5.97 -5.79
N PRO A 352 -26.58 6.39 -5.48
CA PRO A 352 -26.93 7.80 -5.36
C PRO A 352 -26.14 8.51 -4.26
N ARG A 353 -25.73 7.76 -3.22
CA ARG A 353 -24.94 8.30 -2.12
C ARG A 353 -23.49 8.49 -2.50
N TYR A 354 -22.92 7.55 -3.27
CA TYR A 354 -21.57 7.69 -3.80
C TYR A 354 -21.45 8.88 -4.75
N ALA A 355 -22.44 9.07 -5.64
CA ALA A 355 -22.48 10.21 -6.55
C ALA A 355 -22.52 11.58 -5.83
N ALA A 356 -22.99 11.62 -4.58
CA ALA A 356 -23.00 12.81 -3.75
C ALA A 356 -21.71 13.02 -2.93
N LEU A 357 -20.78 12.05 -2.91
CA LEU A 357 -19.52 12.19 -2.20
C LEU A 357 -18.57 13.09 -2.98
N THR A 358 -18.20 14.21 -2.35
CA THR A 358 -16.99 14.93 -2.73
C THR A 358 -15.78 14.10 -2.32
N GLN A 359 -14.77 14.05 -3.18
CA GLN A 359 -13.48 13.45 -2.82
C GLN A 359 -12.95 14.11 -1.54
N PRO A 360 -12.42 13.32 -0.57
CA PRO A 360 -11.92 13.89 0.66
C PRO A 360 -10.69 14.76 0.36
N GLU A 361 -10.83 16.07 0.58
CA GLU A 361 -9.71 16.99 0.57
C GLU A 361 -8.89 16.79 1.85
N PRO A 362 -7.56 16.67 1.74
CA PRO A 362 -6.71 16.55 2.92
C PRO A 362 -6.78 17.79 3.80
N LEU A 363 -6.56 17.60 5.10
CA LEU A 363 -6.60 18.70 6.04
C LEU A 363 -5.47 19.69 5.75
N THR A 364 -5.81 20.98 5.81
CA THR A 364 -4.84 22.08 5.84
C THR A 364 -4.10 22.10 7.17
N LEU A 365 -2.98 22.84 7.24
CA LEU A 365 -2.24 23.04 8.51
C LEU A 365 -3.16 23.54 9.64
N ALA A 366 -4.02 24.51 9.35
CA ALA A 366 -4.93 25.07 10.35
C ALA A 366 -5.93 24.03 10.86
N GLU A 367 -6.44 23.17 9.98
CA GLU A 367 -7.36 22.09 10.35
C GLU A 367 -6.64 20.98 11.12
N ILE A 368 -5.40 20.61 10.76
CA ILE A 368 -4.58 19.69 11.56
C ILE A 368 -4.41 20.24 12.97
N GLN A 369 -4.04 21.52 13.10
CA GLN A 369 -3.85 22.16 14.40
C GLN A 369 -5.13 22.22 15.24
N GLN A 370 -6.29 22.38 14.61
CA GLN A 370 -7.58 22.51 15.31
C GLN A 370 -8.28 21.17 15.60
N GLN A 371 -8.26 20.25 14.64
CA GLN A 371 -9.04 19.01 14.65
C GLN A 371 -8.21 17.81 15.11
N VAL A 372 -6.89 17.83 14.87
CA VAL A 372 -5.98 16.72 15.19
C VAL A 372 -5.21 16.99 16.48
N LEU A 373 -4.60 18.17 16.65
CA LEU A 373 -3.65 18.38 17.75
C LEU A 373 -4.28 18.96 19.03
N ASP A 374 -3.74 18.53 20.17
CA ASP A 374 -3.93 19.17 21.48
C ASP A 374 -2.58 19.74 22.00
N GLU A 375 -2.57 20.38 23.18
CA GLU A 375 -1.39 21.09 23.70
C GLU A 375 -0.19 20.16 23.95
N ASP A 376 -0.47 18.90 24.32
CA ASP A 376 0.52 17.90 24.71
C ASP A 376 0.93 16.99 23.54
N THR A 377 0.47 17.29 22.33
CA THR A 377 0.71 16.46 21.15
C THR A 377 1.59 17.19 20.12
N LEU A 378 2.56 16.45 19.57
CA LEU A 378 3.43 16.88 18.48
C LEU A 378 3.28 15.89 17.31
N LEU A 379 2.92 16.40 16.13
CA LEU A 379 2.93 15.62 14.91
C LEU A 379 4.30 15.71 14.25
N LEU A 380 4.90 14.56 13.97
CA LEU A 380 6.10 14.39 13.15
C LEU A 380 5.71 13.71 11.84
N GLN A 381 5.72 14.46 10.75
CA GLN A 381 5.39 13.96 9.42
C GLN A 381 6.62 13.93 8.53
N TYR A 382 6.89 12.77 7.94
CA TYR A 382 8.04 12.52 7.08
C TYR A 382 7.61 12.44 5.61
N SER A 383 8.42 13.00 4.71
CA SER A 383 8.32 12.81 3.26
C SER A 383 9.70 12.44 2.72
N LEU A 384 9.86 11.23 2.20
CA LEU A 384 11.13 10.74 1.69
C LEU A 384 11.24 10.99 0.19
N GLY A 385 12.24 11.78 -0.22
CA GLY A 385 12.47 12.11 -1.62
C GLY A 385 13.85 11.65 -2.12
N SER A 386 13.98 11.50 -3.43
CA SER A 386 15.16 11.02 -4.13
C SER A 386 16.36 11.97 -4.04
N GLU A 387 16.12 13.28 -4.04
CA GLU A 387 17.16 14.31 -3.86
C GLU A 387 17.33 14.74 -2.41
N ARG A 388 16.22 14.96 -1.71
CA ARG A 388 16.13 15.44 -0.32
C ARG A 388 14.88 14.84 0.30
N SER A 389 14.89 14.65 1.61
CA SER A 389 13.72 14.27 2.38
C SER A 389 13.35 15.39 3.34
N TYR A 390 12.15 15.36 3.92
CA TYR A 390 11.66 16.41 4.79
C TYR A 390 10.94 15.87 6.02
N LEU A 391 11.03 16.62 7.11
CA LEU A 391 10.29 16.41 8.36
C LEU A 391 9.56 17.70 8.73
N TRP A 392 8.25 17.61 8.95
CA TRP A 392 7.47 18.65 9.60
C TRP A 392 7.15 18.25 11.04
N ALA A 393 7.47 19.14 11.98
CA ALA A 393 7.06 19.10 13.36
C ALA A 393 5.94 20.12 13.59
N VAL A 394 4.72 19.62 13.79
CA VAL A 394 3.53 20.45 13.93
C VAL A 394 2.99 20.33 15.35
N SER A 395 2.90 21.46 16.04
CA SER A 395 2.17 21.60 17.29
C SER A 395 0.86 22.34 17.04
N LYS A 396 -0.01 22.41 18.05
CA LYS A 396 -1.26 23.17 17.97
C LYS A 396 -1.10 24.65 17.56
N THR A 397 0.07 25.24 17.77
CA THR A 397 0.32 26.66 17.51
C THR A 397 1.52 26.94 16.59
N SER A 398 2.29 25.92 16.19
CA SER A 398 3.48 26.12 15.37
C SER A 398 3.69 25.01 14.34
N ILE A 399 4.43 25.34 13.30
CA ILE A 399 5.02 24.42 12.34
C ILE A 399 6.52 24.72 12.27
N ASN A 400 7.33 23.66 12.29
CA ASN A 400 8.76 23.72 12.02
C ASN A 400 9.09 22.63 11.00
N SER A 401 9.88 22.97 10.00
CA SER A 401 10.23 22.05 8.92
C SER A 401 11.73 21.91 8.78
N TYR A 402 12.19 20.69 8.49
CA TYR A 402 13.60 20.33 8.43
C TYR A 402 13.88 19.55 7.15
N GLU A 403 15.02 19.86 6.53
CA GLU A 403 15.59 19.04 5.45
C GLU A 403 16.32 17.84 6.06
N LEU A 404 16.09 16.68 5.48
CA LEU A 404 16.68 15.39 5.81
C LEU A 404 17.46 14.84 4.60
N PRO A 405 18.37 13.88 4.80
CA PRO A 405 19.10 13.23 3.71
C PRO A 405 18.18 12.58 2.65
N PRO A 406 18.72 12.27 1.45
CA PRO A 406 17.96 11.57 0.42
C PRO A 406 17.44 10.20 0.88
N THR A 407 16.31 9.75 0.32
CA THR A 407 15.64 8.50 0.70
C THR A 407 16.57 7.30 0.67
N ALA A 408 17.48 7.20 -0.32
CA ALA A 408 18.41 6.08 -0.45
C ALA A 408 19.31 5.91 0.79
N GLU A 409 19.73 7.00 1.43
CA GLU A 409 20.52 6.97 2.65
C GLU A 409 19.65 6.55 3.85
N ILE A 410 18.47 7.17 4.00
CA ILE A 410 17.53 6.87 5.08
C ILE A 410 17.09 5.41 5.03
N GLU A 411 16.70 4.90 3.85
CA GLU A 411 16.29 3.52 3.65
C GLU A 411 17.39 2.53 4.02
N THR A 412 18.64 2.84 3.68
CA THR A 412 19.77 1.96 3.99
C THR A 412 19.92 1.79 5.50
N VAL A 413 19.90 2.89 6.25
CA VAL A 413 20.03 2.86 7.71
C VAL A 413 18.77 2.28 8.38
N ALA A 414 17.58 2.62 7.88
CA ALA A 414 16.30 2.10 8.36
C ALA A 414 16.22 0.57 8.21
N LYS A 415 16.57 0.03 7.04
CA LYS A 415 16.61 -1.41 6.77
C LYS A 415 17.59 -2.12 7.71
N GLN A 416 18.78 -1.55 7.95
CA GLN A 416 19.74 -2.10 8.90
C GLN A 416 19.17 -2.13 10.33
N PHE A 417 18.60 -1.01 10.80
CA PHE A 417 18.01 -0.91 12.13
C PHE A 417 16.86 -1.91 12.31
N TYR A 418 15.97 -2.03 11.33
CA TYR A 418 14.87 -3.00 11.33
C TYR A 418 15.36 -4.44 11.46
N GLN A 419 16.43 -4.84 10.77
CA GLN A 419 16.99 -6.20 10.92
C GLN A 419 17.60 -6.44 12.30
N LEU A 420 18.21 -5.42 12.91
CA LEU A 420 18.75 -5.54 14.28
C LEU A 420 17.63 -5.78 15.29
N LEU A 421 16.53 -5.03 15.21
CA LEU A 421 15.38 -5.20 16.10
C LEU A 421 14.75 -6.60 16.03
N LYS A 422 14.85 -7.26 14.87
CA LYS A 422 14.35 -8.62 14.67
C LYS A 422 15.25 -9.71 15.25
N THR A 423 16.37 -9.35 15.87
CA THR A 423 17.31 -10.30 16.47
C THR A 423 17.03 -10.44 17.97
N PRO A 424 16.60 -11.61 18.47
CA PRO A 424 16.16 -11.77 19.87
C PRO A 424 17.18 -11.37 20.95
N GLY A 425 18.48 -11.47 20.66
CA GLY A 425 19.55 -11.12 21.59
C GLY A 425 20.10 -9.69 21.43
N PHE A 426 19.58 -8.89 20.49
CA PHE A 426 20.06 -7.53 20.27
C PHE A 426 19.61 -6.62 21.42
N GLN A 427 20.53 -5.79 21.92
CA GLN A 427 20.25 -4.81 22.97
C GLN A 427 20.59 -3.40 22.47
N LEU A 428 19.78 -2.42 22.90
CA LEU A 428 20.05 -1.00 22.60
C LEU A 428 21.29 -0.50 23.34
N GLU A 429 21.50 -0.96 24.58
CA GLU A 429 22.64 -0.62 25.42
C GLU A 429 23.74 -1.70 25.35
N ASP A 430 25.01 -1.29 25.40
CA ASP A 430 26.15 -2.19 25.53
C ASP A 430 26.50 -2.40 27.01
N THR A 431 25.77 -3.27 27.71
CA THR A 431 25.95 -3.48 29.17
C THR A 431 26.97 -4.56 29.52
N ARG A 432 27.56 -5.25 28.54
CA ARG A 432 28.57 -6.28 28.78
C ARG A 432 29.69 -6.11 27.77
N GLY A 433 30.87 -5.70 28.24
CA GLY A 433 32.14 -5.65 27.49
C GLY A 433 32.64 -6.98 26.89
N THR A 434 31.74 -7.92 26.56
CA THR A 434 31.93 -9.04 25.64
C THR A 434 31.90 -8.53 24.20
N ILE A 435 33.09 -8.12 23.76
CA ILE A 435 33.39 -7.58 22.44
C ILE A 435 33.03 -8.59 21.34
N GLY A 436 32.06 -8.21 20.50
CA GLY A 436 31.91 -8.68 19.12
C GLY A 436 31.91 -7.47 18.19
N VAL A 437 32.65 -7.54 17.07
CA VAL A 437 32.74 -6.45 16.07
C VAL A 437 31.37 -6.12 15.45
N GLU A 438 30.42 -7.07 15.47
CA GLU A 438 29.07 -6.91 14.94
C GLU A 438 28.19 -5.99 15.82
N ASN A 439 28.26 -6.08 17.15
CA ASN A 439 27.44 -5.26 18.05
C ASN A 439 27.87 -3.78 18.09
N VAL A 440 29.18 -3.51 17.94
CA VAL A 440 29.69 -2.12 17.87
C VAL A 440 29.26 -1.43 16.56
N LYS A 441 29.16 -2.18 15.46
CA LYS A 441 28.60 -1.66 14.20
C LYS A 441 27.09 -1.44 14.31
N ALA A 442 26.37 -2.34 14.98
CA ALA A 442 24.94 -2.20 15.24
C ALA A 442 24.59 -0.91 16.01
N ASN A 443 25.31 -0.60 17.09
CA ASN A 443 25.05 0.60 17.90
C ASN A 443 25.30 1.93 17.13
N LYS A 444 26.25 1.93 16.19
CA LYS A 444 26.45 3.06 15.28
C LYS A 444 25.27 3.25 14.33
N SER A 445 24.77 2.17 13.71
CA SER A 445 23.60 2.22 12.83
C SER A 445 22.34 2.68 13.58
N VAL A 446 22.15 2.22 14.83
CA VAL A 446 21.03 2.59 15.72
C VAL A 446 21.05 4.09 16.04
N SER A 447 22.21 4.62 16.42
CA SER A 447 22.38 6.05 16.70
C SER A 447 22.25 6.90 15.44
N GLN A 448 22.68 6.40 14.27
CA GLN A 448 22.62 7.12 13.01
C GLN A 448 21.17 7.37 12.56
N LEU A 449 20.28 6.39 12.67
CA LEU A 449 18.88 6.59 12.28
C LEU A 449 18.18 7.63 13.18
N SER A 450 18.37 7.54 14.48
CA SER A 450 17.85 8.54 15.43
C SER A 450 18.44 9.93 15.15
N GLN A 451 19.74 10.01 14.86
CA GLN A 451 20.39 11.28 14.53
C GLN A 451 19.79 11.92 13.27
N ILE A 452 19.39 11.12 12.29
CA ILE A 452 18.73 11.63 11.08
C ILE A 452 17.28 12.05 11.38
N LEU A 453 16.50 11.22 12.07
CA LEU A 453 15.04 11.39 12.17
C LEU A 453 14.58 12.26 13.33
N LEU A 454 15.32 12.28 14.44
CA LEU A 454 14.87 12.88 15.71
C LEU A 454 15.76 14.04 16.16
N ALA A 455 17.05 14.07 15.81
CA ALA A 455 17.92 15.17 16.23
C ALA A 455 17.43 16.56 15.78
N PRO A 456 16.86 16.75 14.56
CA PRO A 456 16.32 18.05 14.16
C PRO A 456 15.22 18.59 15.08
N VAL A 457 14.49 17.70 15.75
CA VAL A 457 13.34 18.02 16.60
C VAL A 457 13.59 17.74 18.09
N ALA A 458 14.83 17.45 18.49
CA ALA A 458 15.16 16.97 19.83
C ALA A 458 14.65 17.88 20.95
N GLU A 459 14.76 19.20 20.78
CA GLU A 459 14.29 20.20 21.75
C GLU A 459 12.76 20.26 21.87
N GLN A 460 12.03 19.80 20.84
CA GLN A 460 10.57 19.84 20.77
C GLN A 460 9.90 18.57 21.31
N LEU A 461 10.63 17.45 21.37
CA LEU A 461 10.09 16.15 21.79
C LEU A 461 9.54 16.20 23.23
N GLY A 462 10.34 16.69 24.17
CA GLY A 462 9.97 16.74 25.60
C GLY A 462 9.31 15.45 26.09
N ASN A 463 8.25 15.59 26.89
CA ASN A 463 7.36 14.48 27.28
C ASN A 463 6.04 14.48 26.49
N LYS A 464 6.05 15.03 25.27
CA LYS A 464 4.85 15.13 24.44
C LYS A 464 4.43 13.76 23.90
N ARG A 465 3.15 13.62 23.57
CA ARG A 465 2.68 12.55 22.70
C ARG A 465 3.14 12.83 21.27
N LEU A 466 3.74 11.84 20.63
CA LEU A 466 4.23 11.94 19.27
C LEU A 466 3.29 11.20 18.33
N LEU A 467 2.69 11.94 17.40
CA LEU A 467 2.00 11.35 16.25
C LEU A 467 3.02 11.21 15.14
N ILE A 468 3.23 10.00 14.66
CA ILE A 468 4.21 9.72 13.61
C ILE A 468 3.47 9.40 12.32
N VAL A 469 3.65 10.24 11.31
CA VAL A 469 3.22 9.98 9.93
C VAL A 469 4.46 9.64 9.12
N SER A 470 4.74 8.35 8.98
CA SER A 470 5.94 7.82 8.32
C SER A 470 5.76 7.64 6.81
N ASP A 471 6.87 7.60 6.10
CA ASP A 471 6.93 7.45 4.64
C ASP A 471 8.02 6.44 4.25
N GLY A 472 7.79 5.75 3.13
CA GLY A 472 8.63 4.67 2.63
C GLY A 472 9.03 3.64 3.69
N ALA A 473 10.33 3.33 3.74
CA ALA A 473 10.89 2.36 4.68
C ALA A 473 10.68 2.70 6.17
N LEU A 474 10.36 3.96 6.52
CA LEU A 474 10.10 4.35 7.90
C LEU A 474 8.79 3.76 8.45
N GLN A 475 7.88 3.31 7.58
CA GLN A 475 6.62 2.69 8.01
C GLN A 475 6.84 1.35 8.73
N TYR A 476 8.01 0.74 8.56
CA TYR A 476 8.41 -0.49 9.24
C TYR A 476 9.19 -0.26 10.54
N ILE A 477 9.49 0.99 10.88
CA ILE A 477 10.36 1.33 12.01
C ILE A 477 9.51 1.63 13.24
N PRO A 478 9.66 0.88 14.35
CA PRO A 478 9.05 1.25 15.61
C PRO A 478 9.81 2.43 16.20
N PHE A 479 9.24 3.62 16.10
CA PHE A 479 9.81 4.85 16.68
C PHE A 479 10.02 4.72 18.20
N SER A 480 9.28 3.83 18.87
CA SER A 480 9.46 3.49 20.29
C SER A 480 10.85 2.98 20.63
N ALA A 481 11.51 2.27 19.70
CA ALA A 481 12.85 1.74 19.91
C ALA A 481 13.98 2.68 19.46
N LEU A 482 13.66 3.80 18.80
CA LEU A 482 14.68 4.76 18.39
C LEU A 482 15.29 5.41 19.65
N PRO A 483 16.62 5.48 19.78
CA PRO A 483 17.26 6.23 20.85
C PRO A 483 16.84 7.70 20.86
N LEU A 484 16.82 8.34 22.02
CA LEU A 484 16.77 9.79 22.12
C LEU A 484 18.06 10.40 21.56
N PRO A 485 17.97 11.48 20.78
CA PRO A 485 19.16 12.20 20.30
C PRO A 485 20.09 12.60 21.44
N GLY A 486 21.40 12.44 21.24
CA GLY A 486 22.42 12.77 22.25
C GLY A 486 22.68 11.68 23.29
N THR A 487 21.93 10.58 23.29
CA THR A 487 22.25 9.38 24.08
C THR A 487 23.30 8.52 23.35
N SER A 488 24.25 7.94 24.08
CA SER A 488 25.28 7.07 23.49
C SER A 488 25.88 6.11 24.51
N GLY A 489 26.49 5.02 24.02
CA GLY A 489 27.20 4.05 24.85
C GLY A 489 26.27 3.33 25.83
N GLU A 490 26.60 3.37 27.12
CA GLU A 490 25.86 2.71 28.20
C GLU A 490 24.56 3.45 28.61
N ASN A 491 24.27 4.63 28.04
CA ASN A 491 23.11 5.46 28.42
C ASN A 491 22.08 5.61 27.29
N ILE A 492 21.87 4.58 26.46
CA ILE A 492 20.92 4.65 25.34
C ILE A 492 19.49 4.56 25.87
N VAL A 493 18.80 5.71 25.89
CA VAL A 493 17.40 5.80 26.32
C VAL A 493 16.50 5.76 25.08
N PRO A 494 15.59 4.79 24.93
CA PRO A 494 14.64 4.78 23.82
C PRO A 494 13.64 5.93 23.93
N LEU A 495 13.11 6.37 22.79
CA LEU A 495 12.10 7.44 22.68
C LEU A 495 10.86 7.15 23.53
N LEU A 496 10.49 5.86 23.62
CA LEU A 496 9.39 5.39 24.45
C LEU A 496 9.56 5.77 25.94
N ALA A 497 10.78 5.97 26.42
CA ALA A 497 11.02 6.33 27.82
C ALA A 497 10.38 7.67 28.21
N ASN A 498 10.25 8.61 27.27
CA ASN A 498 9.68 9.95 27.56
C ASN A 498 8.37 10.21 26.82
N ASN A 499 8.10 9.50 25.73
CA ASN A 499 7.03 9.84 24.80
C ASN A 499 6.03 8.70 24.62
N GLU A 500 4.74 9.05 24.62
CA GLU A 500 3.70 8.22 24.01
C GLU A 500 3.83 8.31 22.49
N ILE A 501 3.74 7.18 21.79
CA ILE A 501 3.97 7.11 20.34
C ILE A 501 2.76 6.48 19.68
N VAL A 502 2.21 7.19 18.69
CA VAL A 502 1.03 6.77 17.92
C VAL A 502 1.34 6.92 16.45
N ASN A 503 1.21 5.84 15.69
CA ASN A 503 1.43 5.86 14.25
C ASN A 503 0.13 6.19 13.51
N LEU A 504 0.23 7.02 12.47
CA LEU A 504 -0.91 7.42 11.65
C LEU A 504 -0.60 7.22 10.17
N PRO A 505 -1.57 6.71 9.37
CA PRO A 505 -1.44 6.71 7.91
C PRO A 505 -1.31 8.13 7.32
N SER A 506 -2.06 9.08 7.89
CA SER A 506 -2.00 10.52 7.61
C SER A 506 -2.68 11.28 8.75
N ALA A 507 -2.42 12.59 8.89
CA ALA A 507 -3.14 13.42 9.84
C ALA A 507 -4.63 13.53 9.46
N THR A 508 -4.90 13.59 8.15
CA THR A 508 -6.26 13.63 7.58
C THR A 508 -7.09 12.41 7.97
N THR A 509 -6.50 11.21 7.94
CA THR A 509 -7.17 9.95 8.32
C THR A 509 -7.76 10.05 9.72
N LEU A 510 -7.01 10.60 10.66
CA LEU A 510 -7.48 10.76 12.03
C LEU A 510 -8.60 11.80 12.16
N GLY A 511 -8.53 12.90 11.40
CA GLY A 511 -9.62 13.89 11.34
C GLY A 511 -10.96 13.27 10.91
N ILE A 512 -10.93 12.42 9.87
CA ILE A 512 -12.11 11.69 9.40
C ILE A 512 -12.61 10.71 10.46
N ILE A 513 -11.72 9.90 11.05
CA ILE A 513 -12.08 8.95 12.12
C ILE A 513 -12.78 9.68 13.29
N ARG A 514 -12.26 10.83 13.72
CA ARG A 514 -12.87 11.64 14.79
C ARG A 514 -14.25 12.14 14.42
N GLN A 515 -14.40 12.64 13.19
CA GLN A 515 -15.70 13.10 12.70
C GLN A 515 -16.73 11.97 12.71
N GLU A 516 -16.35 10.77 12.29
CA GLU A 516 -17.21 9.59 12.36
C GLU A 516 -17.55 9.19 13.80
N GLN A 517 -16.60 9.25 14.73
CA GLN A 517 -16.87 8.93 16.13
C GLN A 517 -17.92 9.85 16.76
N THR A 518 -18.00 11.13 16.35
CA THR A 518 -19.04 12.03 16.87
C THR A 518 -20.47 11.61 16.50
N THR A 519 -20.64 10.86 15.41
CA THR A 519 -21.94 10.41 14.92
C THR A 519 -22.28 8.97 15.35
N ARG A 520 -21.28 8.19 15.79
CA ARG A 520 -21.47 6.80 16.22
C ARG A 520 -21.91 6.70 17.69
N LYS A 521 -22.86 5.81 17.95
CA LYS A 521 -23.20 5.41 19.32
C LYS A 521 -22.13 4.44 19.82
N THR A 522 -21.55 4.73 20.97
CA THR A 522 -20.62 3.83 21.67
C THR A 522 -21.29 2.49 21.98
N ALA A 523 -20.55 1.40 21.84
CA ALA A 523 -21.07 0.05 22.08
C ALA A 523 -21.63 -0.04 23.53
N PRO A 524 -22.91 -0.42 23.71
CA PRO A 524 -23.63 -0.14 24.95
C PRO A 524 -23.38 -1.12 26.11
N LYS A 525 -22.67 -2.26 25.93
CA LYS A 525 -22.72 -3.35 26.93
C LYS A 525 -21.46 -4.18 27.25
N ALA A 526 -20.59 -4.57 26.32
CA ALA A 526 -19.55 -5.58 26.62
C ALA A 526 -18.12 -5.11 26.38
N THR A 527 -17.21 -5.54 27.26
CA THR A 527 -15.84 -5.04 27.33
C THR A 527 -14.95 -5.67 26.26
N ILE A 528 -14.98 -7.00 26.07
CA ILE A 528 -14.05 -7.67 25.13
C ILE A 528 -14.57 -8.95 24.48
N ALA A 529 -14.25 -9.12 23.20
CA ALA A 529 -14.40 -10.36 22.45
C ALA A 529 -13.02 -10.92 22.06
N ILE A 530 -12.77 -12.20 22.30
CA ILE A 530 -11.45 -12.82 22.11
C ILE A 530 -11.56 -14.06 21.22
N LEU A 531 -10.76 -14.13 20.16
CA LEU A 531 -10.58 -15.34 19.36
C LEU A 531 -9.13 -15.80 19.49
N ALA A 532 -8.90 -17.05 19.93
CA ALA A 532 -7.57 -17.54 20.23
C ALA A 532 -7.39 -19.06 20.07
N ASP A 533 -6.14 -19.48 19.90
CA ASP A 533 -5.69 -20.86 19.71
C ASP A 533 -6.51 -21.65 18.68
N PRO A 534 -6.66 -21.18 17.43
CA PRO A 534 -7.42 -21.91 16.42
C PRO A 534 -6.76 -23.25 16.02
N VAL A 535 -7.54 -24.08 15.33
CA VAL A 535 -7.13 -25.42 14.85
C VAL A 535 -6.79 -25.35 13.38
N PHE A 536 -5.51 -25.51 13.04
CA PHE A 536 -5.03 -25.31 11.66
C PHE A 536 -4.76 -26.59 10.88
N SER A 537 -4.72 -27.74 11.54
CA SER A 537 -4.31 -29.01 10.92
C SER A 537 -5.27 -30.15 11.25
N SER A 538 -5.39 -31.09 10.31
CA SER A 538 -6.21 -32.29 10.47
C SER A 538 -5.59 -33.31 11.43
N ASP A 539 -4.30 -33.19 11.75
CA ASP A 539 -3.56 -34.02 12.71
C ASP A 539 -3.50 -33.42 14.12
N ASP A 540 -4.21 -32.32 14.38
CA ASP A 540 -4.27 -31.68 15.70
C ASP A 540 -4.85 -32.64 16.76
N GLU A 541 -4.20 -32.67 17.93
CA GLU A 541 -4.56 -33.53 19.05
C GLU A 541 -5.98 -33.29 19.59
N ARG A 542 -6.53 -32.09 19.35
CA ARG A 542 -7.88 -31.69 19.78
C ARG A 542 -8.98 -32.35 18.94
N ILE A 543 -8.67 -32.96 17.79
CA ILE A 543 -9.64 -33.62 16.91
C ILE A 543 -9.91 -35.05 17.41
N THR A 544 -11.12 -35.27 17.93
CA THR A 544 -11.50 -36.51 18.64
C THR A 544 -11.54 -37.78 17.79
N ASN A 545 -11.62 -37.68 16.45
CA ASN A 545 -11.70 -38.82 15.54
C ASN A 545 -10.34 -39.38 15.09
N ASN A 546 -9.21 -38.80 15.52
CA ASN A 546 -7.92 -39.07 14.88
C ASN A 546 -7.11 -40.27 15.42
N LYS A 547 -7.80 -41.37 15.79
CA LYS A 547 -7.13 -42.61 16.21
C LYS A 547 -6.63 -43.50 15.06
N GLN A 548 -6.71 -43.07 13.79
CA GLN A 548 -6.40 -43.97 12.65
C GLN A 548 -5.48 -43.46 11.52
N GLN A 549 -4.79 -42.32 11.65
CA GLN A 549 -3.79 -41.93 10.62
C GLN A 549 -2.44 -41.46 11.17
N LEU A 550 -1.87 -42.22 12.10
CA LEU A 550 -0.41 -42.22 12.30
C LEU A 550 0.24 -43.03 11.17
N THR A 551 0.41 -42.45 9.97
CA THR A 551 1.45 -42.84 8.99
C THR A 551 1.37 -41.94 7.75
N ARG A 552 2.19 -40.88 7.71
CA ARG A 552 2.88 -40.39 6.51
C ARG A 552 3.78 -39.22 6.87
N SER A 553 5.04 -39.52 7.19
CA SER A 553 6.11 -38.53 7.20
C SER A 553 6.49 -38.21 5.74
N LEU A 554 5.93 -37.13 5.20
CA LEU A 554 6.51 -36.46 4.03
C LEU A 554 7.67 -35.56 4.50
N PRO A 555 8.79 -35.47 3.77
CA PRO A 555 9.91 -34.62 4.18
C PRO A 555 9.46 -33.15 4.26
N GLN A 556 9.57 -32.55 5.44
CA GLN A 556 9.24 -31.14 5.74
C GLN A 556 9.75 -30.15 4.66
N GLN A 557 10.92 -30.44 4.06
CA GLN A 557 11.54 -29.60 3.04
C GLN A 557 10.77 -29.49 1.71
N LEU A 558 9.91 -30.46 1.36
CA LEU A 558 9.07 -30.40 0.15
C LEU A 558 7.77 -29.61 0.39
N LEU A 559 7.24 -29.67 1.62
CA LEU A 559 6.12 -28.87 2.08
C LEU A 559 6.52 -27.40 2.23
N ASP A 560 7.72 -27.11 2.75
CA ASP A 560 8.23 -25.74 2.90
C ASP A 560 8.42 -24.98 1.58
N ARG A 561 8.72 -25.68 0.47
CA ARG A 561 8.89 -25.03 -0.84
C ARG A 561 7.56 -24.71 -1.51
N SER A 562 6.57 -25.58 -1.38
CA SER A 562 5.23 -25.38 -1.96
C SER A 562 4.37 -24.43 -1.12
N ALA A 563 4.50 -24.47 0.21
CA ALA A 563 3.90 -23.53 1.17
C ALA A 563 4.32 -22.06 0.97
N ARG A 564 5.56 -21.82 0.51
CA ARG A 564 6.07 -20.47 0.23
C ARG A 564 5.46 -19.84 -1.03
N GLU A 565 4.84 -20.64 -1.90
CA GLU A 565 4.23 -20.16 -3.15
C GLU A 565 2.70 -20.00 -3.05
N THR A 566 2.05 -20.58 -2.03
CA THR A 566 0.58 -20.73 -2.00
C THR A 566 -0.13 -20.10 -0.79
N ASP A 567 0.50 -19.28 0.06
CA ASP A 567 -0.15 -18.66 1.23
C ASP A 567 -0.84 -19.63 2.21
N ILE A 568 -0.71 -20.95 2.02
CA ILE A 568 -1.17 -22.01 2.91
C ILE A 568 0.11 -22.69 3.39
N GLY A 569 0.71 -22.09 4.41
CA GLY A 569 1.83 -22.71 5.10
C GLY A 569 1.40 -23.95 5.88
N VAL A 570 2.35 -24.78 6.29
CA VAL A 570 2.13 -25.68 7.44
C VAL A 570 1.95 -24.78 8.66
N TRP A 571 0.70 -24.46 8.97
CA TRP A 571 0.34 -23.61 10.11
C TRP A 571 0.50 -24.41 11.40
N GLN A 572 1.52 -24.07 12.18
CA GLN A 572 1.72 -24.68 13.48
C GLN A 572 0.78 -24.06 14.52
N ARG A 573 0.33 -24.86 15.48
CA ARG A 573 -0.40 -24.36 16.65
C ARG A 573 0.45 -23.34 17.41
N LEU A 574 -0.20 -22.32 17.97
CA LEU A 574 0.40 -21.27 18.80
C LEU A 574 -0.16 -21.36 20.24
N PRO A 575 0.36 -22.26 21.10
CA PRO A 575 -0.25 -22.52 22.41
C PRO A 575 -0.29 -21.29 23.34
N GLY A 576 0.65 -20.35 23.20
CA GLY A 576 0.70 -19.12 23.99
C GLY A 576 -0.47 -18.18 23.70
N THR A 577 -1.10 -18.27 22.52
CA THR A 577 -2.35 -17.52 22.23
C THR A 577 -3.49 -17.93 23.17
N ARG A 578 -3.54 -19.20 23.63
CA ARG A 578 -4.48 -19.63 24.68
C ARG A 578 -4.14 -18.95 26.00
N ASN A 579 -2.88 -19.01 26.41
CA ASN A 579 -2.44 -18.44 27.69
C ASN A 579 -2.69 -16.93 27.75
N GLU A 580 -2.39 -16.23 26.65
CA GLU A 580 -2.70 -14.83 26.44
C GLU A 580 -4.19 -14.56 26.63
N ALA A 581 -5.05 -15.30 25.92
CA ALA A 581 -6.49 -15.12 25.99
C ALA A 581 -7.05 -15.39 27.39
N GLU A 582 -6.62 -16.47 28.06
CA GLU A 582 -7.04 -16.79 29.42
C GLU A 582 -6.61 -15.71 30.42
N ALA A 583 -5.39 -15.17 30.28
CA ALA A 583 -4.90 -14.09 31.10
C ALA A 583 -5.72 -12.81 30.93
N ILE A 584 -6.07 -12.45 29.69
CA ILE A 584 -6.92 -11.28 29.40
C ILE A 584 -8.33 -11.49 29.93
N MET A 585 -8.90 -12.68 29.71
CA MET A 585 -10.22 -13.02 30.20
C MET A 585 -10.29 -12.82 31.71
N ALA A 586 -9.31 -13.30 32.48
CA ALA A 586 -9.28 -13.17 33.94
C ALA A 586 -9.39 -11.73 34.46
N LEU A 587 -9.14 -10.71 33.63
CA LEU A 587 -9.26 -9.29 33.97
C LEU A 587 -10.69 -8.75 33.82
N VAL A 588 -11.59 -9.47 33.14
CA VAL A 588 -12.94 -9.02 32.77
C VAL A 588 -14.01 -9.97 33.33
N PRO A 589 -15.13 -9.46 33.89
CA PRO A 589 -16.25 -10.29 34.32
C PRO A 589 -16.86 -11.13 33.19
N ASP A 590 -17.38 -12.32 33.52
CA ASP A 590 -18.04 -13.22 32.55
C ASP A 590 -19.18 -12.56 31.76
N SER A 591 -19.93 -11.63 32.38
CA SER A 591 -21.04 -10.93 31.74
C SER A 591 -20.61 -9.90 30.69
N GLU A 592 -19.33 -9.54 30.65
CA GLU A 592 -18.78 -8.50 29.77
C GLU A 592 -17.77 -9.04 28.75
N ARG A 593 -17.61 -10.36 28.68
CA ARG A 593 -16.66 -11.02 27.78
C ARG A 593 -17.32 -12.11 26.94
N VAL A 594 -16.84 -12.28 25.72
CA VAL A 594 -17.10 -13.48 24.90
C VAL A 594 -15.78 -14.02 24.36
N HIS A 595 -15.71 -15.33 24.16
CA HIS A 595 -14.53 -15.96 23.61
C HIS A 595 -14.89 -17.06 22.61
N GLY A 596 -14.00 -17.28 21.65
CA GLY A 596 -13.97 -18.43 20.75
C GLY A 596 -12.60 -19.03 20.79
N PHE A 597 -12.54 -20.27 21.26
CA PHE A 597 -11.34 -21.04 21.46
C PHE A 597 -11.36 -22.27 20.57
N ASP A 598 -10.19 -22.71 20.10
CA ASP A 598 -10.07 -23.92 19.28
C ASP A 598 -10.99 -23.80 18.05
N PHE A 599 -11.85 -24.79 17.83
CA PHE A 599 -12.83 -24.84 16.75
C PHE A 599 -13.81 -23.64 16.73
N ALA A 600 -14.06 -23.00 17.88
CA ALA A 600 -14.92 -21.82 17.97
C ALA A 600 -14.21 -20.52 17.60
N ALA A 601 -12.86 -20.51 17.54
CA ALA A 601 -12.10 -19.43 16.94
C ALA A 601 -12.20 -19.52 15.41
N ASN A 602 -13.37 -19.22 14.85
CA ASN A 602 -13.70 -19.47 13.44
C ASN A 602 -14.34 -18.24 12.77
N ARG A 603 -14.56 -18.33 11.45
CA ARG A 603 -15.10 -17.23 10.65
C ARG A 603 -16.53 -16.84 11.06
N GLU A 604 -17.35 -17.79 11.47
CA GLU A 604 -18.72 -17.55 11.93
C GLU A 604 -18.74 -16.64 13.17
N MET A 605 -17.82 -16.84 14.12
CA MET A 605 -17.71 -15.98 15.28
C MET A 605 -17.33 -14.54 14.93
N ILE A 606 -16.26 -14.32 14.16
CA ILE A 606 -15.77 -12.96 13.87
C ILE A 606 -16.71 -12.16 12.95
N THR A 607 -17.50 -12.85 12.13
CA THR A 607 -18.51 -12.23 11.26
C THR A 607 -19.88 -12.09 11.93
N ASN A 608 -20.02 -12.56 13.18
CA ASN A 608 -21.28 -12.47 13.90
C ASN A 608 -21.64 -11.01 14.19
N PRO A 609 -22.83 -10.52 13.77
CA PRO A 609 -23.27 -9.15 14.04
C PRO A 609 -23.26 -8.76 15.52
N GLU A 610 -23.41 -9.71 16.43
CA GLU A 610 -23.37 -9.47 17.89
C GLU A 610 -22.00 -8.98 18.37
N LEU A 611 -20.92 -9.21 17.61
CA LEU A 611 -19.60 -8.66 17.96
C LEU A 611 -19.54 -7.14 17.91
N SER A 612 -20.48 -6.50 17.19
CA SER A 612 -20.61 -5.03 17.20
C SER A 612 -20.97 -4.45 18.59
N ASN A 613 -21.39 -5.29 19.54
CA ASN A 613 -21.68 -4.90 20.91
C ASN A 613 -20.44 -4.85 21.84
N TYR A 614 -19.27 -5.24 21.35
CA TYR A 614 -18.03 -5.33 22.13
C TYR A 614 -17.10 -4.16 21.83
N ARG A 615 -16.57 -3.54 22.89
CA ARG A 615 -15.66 -2.40 22.78
C ARG A 615 -14.26 -2.81 22.31
N ILE A 616 -13.83 -4.02 22.61
CA ILE A 616 -12.51 -4.52 22.22
C ILE A 616 -12.66 -5.86 21.50
N ILE A 617 -11.93 -6.02 20.40
CA ILE A 617 -11.81 -7.29 19.68
C ILE A 617 -10.34 -7.68 19.69
N HIS A 618 -10.05 -8.88 20.19
CA HIS A 618 -8.70 -9.41 20.26
C HIS A 618 -8.60 -10.70 19.45
N LEU A 619 -7.69 -10.70 18.47
CA LEU A 619 -7.43 -11.82 17.57
C LEU A 619 -6.01 -12.34 17.81
N ALA A 620 -5.89 -13.46 18.51
CA ALA A 620 -4.63 -14.12 18.81
C ALA A 620 -4.45 -15.36 17.91
N THR A 621 -3.80 -15.15 16.74
CA THR A 621 -3.71 -16.18 15.70
C THR A 621 -2.59 -15.89 14.67
N HIS A 622 -2.49 -16.63 13.57
CA HIS A 622 -1.59 -16.30 12.47
C HIS A 622 -2.11 -15.15 11.62
N GLY A 623 -1.22 -14.20 11.30
CA GLY A 623 -1.41 -13.21 10.25
C GLY A 623 -0.97 -13.77 8.90
N LEU A 624 -1.64 -13.32 7.85
CA LEU A 624 -1.34 -13.67 6.47
C LEU A 624 -1.15 -12.40 5.66
N LEU A 625 0.03 -12.25 5.07
CA LEU A 625 0.39 -11.10 4.23
C LEU A 625 0.62 -11.58 2.81
N ASN A 626 -0.15 -11.03 1.87
CA ASN A 626 0.09 -11.22 0.45
C ASN A 626 0.53 -9.89 -0.17
N SER A 627 1.81 -9.83 -0.55
CA SER A 627 2.44 -8.63 -1.12
C SER A 627 2.18 -8.43 -2.61
N THR A 628 1.50 -9.37 -3.27
CA THR A 628 1.15 -9.26 -4.70
C THR A 628 -0.31 -8.83 -4.84
N ASN A 629 -1.17 -9.40 -4.01
CA ASN A 629 -2.62 -9.16 -3.95
C ASN A 629 -3.01 -8.80 -2.50
N PRO A 630 -2.92 -7.52 -2.09
CA PRO A 630 -3.21 -7.09 -0.72
C PRO A 630 -4.59 -7.50 -0.19
N GLU A 631 -5.60 -7.62 -1.07
CA GLU A 631 -6.96 -8.09 -0.71
C GLU A 631 -7.00 -9.53 -0.17
N LEU A 632 -5.96 -10.32 -0.46
CA LEU A 632 -5.76 -11.67 0.07
C LEU A 632 -5.02 -11.67 1.41
N SER A 633 -4.53 -10.54 1.88
CA SER A 633 -4.01 -10.46 3.26
C SER A 633 -5.16 -10.65 4.25
N GLY A 634 -4.87 -11.22 5.41
CA GLY A 634 -5.90 -11.74 6.31
C GLY A 634 -5.37 -12.22 7.65
N VAL A 635 -6.26 -12.71 8.50
CA VAL A 635 -5.89 -13.58 9.61
C VAL A 635 -6.42 -14.99 9.37
N VAL A 636 -5.74 -15.99 9.91
CA VAL A 636 -6.14 -17.40 9.79
C VAL A 636 -6.86 -17.79 11.07
N LEU A 637 -8.06 -18.32 10.96
CA LEU A 637 -8.86 -18.88 12.05
C LEU A 637 -8.91 -20.41 11.87
N SER A 638 -9.75 -21.09 12.65
CA SER A 638 -9.86 -22.56 12.59
C SER A 638 -10.20 -23.04 11.18
N LEU A 639 -9.33 -23.87 10.63
CA LEU A 639 -9.44 -24.49 9.30
C LEU A 639 -10.17 -25.84 9.36
N PHE A 640 -10.35 -26.39 10.57
CA PHE A 640 -11.03 -27.65 10.81
C PHE A 640 -12.10 -27.49 11.89
N ASP A 641 -13.18 -28.27 11.81
CA ASP A 641 -14.20 -28.39 12.84
C ASP A 641 -13.90 -29.53 13.85
N GLU A 642 -14.73 -29.68 14.89
CA GLU A 642 -14.57 -30.71 15.92
C GLU A 642 -14.58 -32.14 15.37
N GLN A 643 -15.24 -32.35 14.22
CA GLN A 643 -15.36 -33.64 13.56
C GLN A 643 -14.16 -33.92 12.63
N GLY A 644 -13.28 -32.94 12.41
CA GLY A 644 -12.12 -33.00 11.53
C GLY A 644 -12.43 -32.65 10.08
N ASN A 645 -13.59 -32.07 9.77
CA ASN A 645 -13.89 -31.59 8.42
C ASN A 645 -13.23 -30.23 8.17
N SER A 646 -12.77 -30.02 6.95
CA SER A 646 -12.26 -28.73 6.47
C SER A 646 -13.35 -27.65 6.43
N GLN A 647 -12.95 -26.44 6.80
CA GLN A 647 -13.76 -25.23 6.71
C GLN A 647 -12.91 -24.03 6.24
N ASN A 648 -13.57 -22.95 5.80
CA ASN A 648 -12.90 -21.70 5.48
C ASN A 648 -12.61 -20.92 6.78
N GLY A 649 -11.37 -21.00 7.27
CA GLY A 649 -10.89 -20.20 8.40
C GLY A 649 -10.25 -18.87 8.01
N PHE A 650 -10.15 -18.51 6.73
CA PHE A 650 -9.49 -17.26 6.36
C PHE A 650 -10.45 -16.07 6.53
N LEU A 651 -10.02 -15.08 7.31
CA LEU A 651 -10.64 -13.76 7.35
C LEU A 651 -9.77 -12.81 6.51
N ARG A 652 -10.19 -12.56 5.27
CA ARG A 652 -9.44 -11.76 4.30
C ARG A 652 -9.80 -10.29 4.41
N LEU A 653 -9.00 -9.41 3.82
CA LEU A 653 -9.20 -7.96 3.87
C LEU A 653 -10.58 -7.54 3.34
N HIS A 654 -11.07 -8.19 2.29
CA HIS A 654 -12.41 -7.94 1.74
C HIS A 654 -13.55 -8.38 2.69
N ASP A 655 -13.31 -9.35 3.56
CA ASP A 655 -14.24 -9.70 4.63
C ASP A 655 -14.23 -8.58 5.68
N VAL A 656 -13.03 -8.21 6.16
CA VAL A 656 -12.82 -7.18 7.18
C VAL A 656 -13.47 -5.86 6.77
N PHE A 657 -13.39 -5.50 5.50
CA PHE A 657 -14.03 -4.30 5.00
C PHE A 657 -15.55 -4.32 5.24
N ASN A 658 -16.21 -5.46 5.06
CA ASN A 658 -17.65 -5.57 5.25
C ASN A 658 -18.06 -5.82 6.71
N LEU A 659 -17.10 -5.96 7.63
CA LEU A 659 -17.40 -6.09 9.04
C LEU A 659 -17.82 -4.71 9.59
N ASN A 660 -19.05 -4.60 10.08
CA ASN A 660 -19.49 -3.44 10.86
C ASN A 660 -19.05 -3.63 12.32
N LEU A 661 -17.76 -3.39 12.59
CA LEU A 661 -17.14 -3.55 13.91
C LEU A 661 -16.79 -2.16 14.48
N PRO A 662 -17.74 -1.48 15.13
CA PRO A 662 -17.49 -0.22 15.83
C PRO A 662 -16.72 -0.44 17.15
N ALA A 663 -15.85 -1.45 17.20
CA ALA A 663 -14.98 -1.70 18.34
C ALA A 663 -14.08 -0.49 18.55
N GLU A 664 -13.92 -0.06 19.79
CA GLU A 664 -13.01 1.03 20.15
C GLU A 664 -11.55 0.60 20.07
N LEU A 665 -11.25 -0.69 19.99
CA LEU A 665 -9.90 -1.20 19.79
C LEU A 665 -9.96 -2.59 19.15
N VAL A 666 -9.20 -2.77 18.08
CA VAL A 666 -8.89 -4.09 17.53
C VAL A 666 -7.43 -4.40 17.84
N VAL A 667 -7.17 -5.54 18.46
CA VAL A 667 -5.81 -6.04 18.70
C VAL A 667 -5.57 -7.24 17.80
N LEU A 668 -4.63 -7.08 16.88
CA LEU A 668 -4.12 -8.17 16.03
C LEU A 668 -2.88 -8.74 16.72
N SER A 669 -3.10 -9.64 17.67
CA SER A 669 -2.04 -10.42 18.33
C SER A 669 -1.62 -11.59 17.43
N ALA A 670 -1.24 -11.21 16.22
CA ALA A 670 -0.93 -12.10 15.14
C ALA A 670 0.36 -11.62 14.48
N CYS A 671 1.25 -12.56 14.15
CA CYS A 671 2.59 -12.24 13.68
C CYS A 671 2.52 -11.47 12.35
N GLN A 672 3.32 -10.40 12.23
CA GLN A 672 3.44 -9.60 10.99
C GLN A 672 2.14 -8.89 10.54
N THR A 673 1.18 -8.66 11.43
CA THR A 673 -0.11 -8.04 11.06
C THR A 673 -0.07 -6.54 10.83
N GLY A 674 0.98 -5.88 11.30
CA GLY A 674 1.27 -4.47 11.02
C GLY A 674 2.05 -4.28 9.73
N LEU A 675 2.51 -5.37 9.10
CA LEU A 675 3.16 -5.33 7.80
C LEU A 675 2.11 -5.39 6.69
N GLY A 676 2.28 -4.52 5.70
CA GLY A 676 1.48 -4.46 4.48
C GLY A 676 2.39 -4.44 3.26
N GLN A 677 1.78 -4.51 2.06
CA GLN A 677 2.51 -4.15 0.85
C GLN A 677 2.74 -2.64 0.89
N GLU A 678 4.00 -2.23 0.76
CA GLU A 678 4.30 -0.83 0.49
C GLU A 678 3.84 -0.50 -0.93
N VAL A 679 2.75 0.24 -1.02
CA VAL A 679 2.23 0.74 -2.29
C VAL A 679 2.61 2.21 -2.37
N LYS A 680 3.37 2.59 -3.41
CA LYS A 680 3.88 3.96 -3.58
C LYS A 680 2.72 4.96 -3.55
N GLY A 681 2.78 5.94 -2.64
CA GLY A 681 1.70 6.91 -2.43
C GLY A 681 0.52 6.42 -1.60
N GLU A 682 0.36 5.12 -1.39
CA GLU A 682 -0.63 4.62 -0.44
C GLU A 682 -0.01 4.39 0.92
N GLY A 683 1.27 3.99 1.01
CA GLY A 683 1.93 3.49 2.22
C GLY A 683 1.61 2.01 2.45
N LEU A 684 1.75 1.52 3.70
CA LEU A 684 1.43 0.14 4.06
C LEU A 684 -0.06 -0.15 3.89
N VAL A 685 -0.41 -0.86 2.82
CA VAL A 685 -1.75 -1.40 2.61
C VAL A 685 -1.80 -2.79 3.25
N GLY A 686 -2.65 -2.95 4.27
CA GLY A 686 -2.76 -4.18 5.04
C GLY A 686 -3.94 -4.19 6.01
N LEU A 687 -3.95 -5.17 6.91
CA LEU A 687 -5.05 -5.42 7.85
C LEU A 687 -5.43 -4.22 8.70
N THR A 688 -4.45 -3.41 9.13
CA THR A 688 -4.72 -2.21 9.93
C THR A 688 -5.74 -1.29 9.27
N ARG A 689 -5.58 -1.04 7.96
CA ARG A 689 -6.52 -0.23 7.18
C ARG A 689 -7.88 -0.90 7.07
N GLY A 690 -7.88 -2.22 6.89
CA GLY A 690 -9.08 -3.05 6.89
C GLY A 690 -9.94 -2.80 8.12
N PHE A 691 -9.35 -2.96 9.30
CA PHE A 691 -10.07 -2.77 10.56
C PHE A 691 -10.42 -1.31 10.85
N MET A 692 -9.61 -0.35 10.40
CA MET A 692 -9.98 1.07 10.46
C MET A 692 -11.23 1.37 9.64
N TYR A 693 -11.30 0.85 8.41
CA TYR A 693 -12.50 0.96 7.58
C TYR A 693 -13.69 0.19 8.16
N GLY A 694 -13.46 -1.01 8.69
CA GLY A 694 -14.47 -1.80 9.41
C GLY A 694 -15.02 -1.09 10.66
N GLY A 695 -14.40 0.02 11.04
CA GLY A 695 -14.95 0.99 11.97
C GLY A 695 -14.14 1.15 13.25
N SER A 696 -13.03 0.42 13.41
CA SER A 696 -12.19 0.55 14.58
C SER A 696 -11.33 1.81 14.49
N PRO A 697 -11.47 2.78 15.41
CA PRO A 697 -10.70 4.01 15.35
C PRO A 697 -9.22 3.79 15.69
N ARG A 698 -8.88 2.65 16.29
CA ARG A 698 -7.51 2.27 16.66
C ARG A 698 -7.27 0.78 16.49
N VAL A 699 -6.07 0.44 16.06
CA VAL A 699 -5.66 -0.95 15.83
C VAL A 699 -4.26 -1.14 16.40
N LEU A 700 -4.09 -2.16 17.26
CA LEU A 700 -2.79 -2.59 17.77
C LEU A 700 -2.30 -3.75 16.91
N VAL A 701 -1.08 -3.64 16.37
CA VAL A 701 -0.52 -4.60 15.41
C VAL A 701 0.94 -4.92 15.69
N SER A 702 1.43 -6.06 15.20
CA SER A 702 2.84 -6.45 15.30
C SER A 702 3.60 -6.20 13.99
N LEU A 703 4.81 -5.63 14.08
CA LEU A 703 5.69 -5.36 12.95
C LEU A 703 6.53 -6.59 12.56
N TRP A 704 6.72 -7.57 13.44
CA TRP A 704 7.41 -8.82 13.11
C TRP A 704 6.89 -9.98 13.95
N ASN A 705 7.40 -11.18 13.67
CA ASN A 705 7.09 -12.37 14.45
C ASN A 705 7.87 -12.35 15.78
N VAL A 706 7.15 -12.26 16.89
CA VAL A 706 7.68 -12.31 18.26
C VAL A 706 7.39 -13.69 18.85
N SER A 707 8.20 -14.14 19.81
CA SER A 707 7.88 -15.38 20.52
C SER A 707 6.52 -15.29 21.22
N ASP A 708 5.78 -16.39 21.14
CA ASP A 708 4.43 -16.56 21.68
C ASP A 708 4.35 -16.20 23.19
N GLU A 709 5.32 -16.67 23.99
CA GLU A 709 5.43 -16.36 25.42
C GLU A 709 5.59 -14.86 25.71
N ALA A 710 6.42 -14.16 24.94
CA ALA A 710 6.66 -12.73 25.13
C ALA A 710 5.43 -11.90 24.74
N THR A 711 4.70 -12.35 23.71
CA THR A 711 3.44 -11.73 23.29
C THR A 711 2.39 -11.84 24.38
N ALA A 712 2.22 -13.03 24.97
CA ALA A 712 1.30 -13.26 26.08
C ALA A 712 1.64 -12.37 27.30
N GLU A 713 2.91 -12.24 27.65
CA GLU A 713 3.37 -11.36 28.74
C GLU A 713 3.07 -9.88 28.47
N LEU A 714 3.39 -9.39 27.26
CA LEU A 714 3.12 -8.01 26.87
C LEU A 714 1.63 -7.71 26.92
N MET A 715 0.80 -8.60 26.36
CA MET A 715 -0.64 -8.40 26.24
C MET A 715 -1.35 -8.49 27.59
N SER A 716 -0.93 -9.42 28.45
CA SER A 716 -1.40 -9.48 29.85
C SER A 716 -1.17 -8.16 30.59
N ARG A 717 0.03 -7.56 30.46
CA ARG A 717 0.37 -6.28 31.09
C ARG A 717 -0.41 -5.11 30.47
N PHE A 718 -0.48 -5.09 29.14
CA PHE A 718 -1.23 -4.09 28.39
C PHE A 718 -2.70 -4.04 28.83
N TYR A 719 -3.38 -5.19 28.85
CA TYR A 719 -4.78 -5.25 29.23
C TYR A 719 -5.00 -5.00 30.72
N ARG A 720 -4.09 -5.41 31.60
CA ARG A 720 -4.17 -5.09 33.04
C ARG A 720 -4.20 -3.59 33.25
N LYS A 721 -3.29 -2.85 32.60
CA LYS A 721 -3.21 -1.40 32.68
C LYS A 721 -4.45 -0.72 32.11
N MET A 722 -4.95 -1.20 30.98
CA MET A 722 -6.13 -0.61 30.35
C MET A 722 -7.41 -0.89 31.13
N LEU A 723 -7.64 -2.14 31.54
CA LEU A 723 -8.92 -2.61 32.08
C LEU A 723 -9.03 -2.49 33.60
N GLN A 724 -7.92 -2.62 34.34
CA GLN A 724 -7.92 -2.52 35.81
C GLN A 724 -7.43 -1.16 36.30
N GLU A 725 -6.39 -0.60 35.65
CA GLU A 725 -5.81 0.68 36.07
C GLU A 725 -6.43 1.89 35.33
N GLY A 726 -7.22 1.66 34.28
CA GLY A 726 -7.94 2.71 33.55
C GLY A 726 -7.08 3.57 32.62
N TRP A 727 -5.92 3.05 32.19
CA TRP A 727 -5.01 3.76 31.28
C TRP A 727 -5.56 3.76 29.86
N SER A 728 -5.24 4.80 29.07
CA SER A 728 -5.50 4.78 27.62
C SER A 728 -4.70 3.66 26.95
N ALA A 729 -5.15 3.19 25.78
CA ALA A 729 -4.44 2.14 25.04
C ALA A 729 -2.97 2.53 24.75
N THR A 730 -2.70 3.78 24.34
CA THR A 730 -1.34 4.25 24.09
C THR A 730 -0.48 4.22 25.36
N ALA A 731 -1.00 4.73 26.47
CA ALA A 731 -0.27 4.79 27.73
C ALA A 731 -0.04 3.37 28.31
N ALA A 732 -1.04 2.50 28.21
CA ALA A 732 -0.97 1.11 28.64
C ALA A 732 0.07 0.32 27.85
N LEU A 733 0.12 0.48 26.52
CA LEU A 733 1.11 -0.20 25.66
C LEU A 733 2.52 0.24 26.04
N ARG A 734 2.73 1.56 26.14
CA ARG A 734 4.01 2.14 26.53
C ARG A 734 4.48 1.60 27.88
N ALA A 735 3.61 1.59 28.88
CA ALA A 735 3.99 1.12 30.21
C ALA A 735 4.27 -0.39 30.25
N ALA A 736 3.51 -1.21 29.50
CA ALA A 736 3.79 -2.64 29.38
C ALA A 736 5.17 -2.90 28.71
N GLN A 737 5.49 -2.14 27.66
CA GLN A 737 6.79 -2.20 26.99
C GLN A 737 7.95 -1.79 27.91
N LEU A 738 7.79 -0.72 28.69
CA LEU A 738 8.79 -0.26 29.65
C LEU A 738 9.01 -1.27 30.79
N GLU A 739 7.96 -1.94 31.27
CA GLU A 739 8.10 -3.02 32.25
C GLU A 739 8.89 -4.20 31.69
N MET A 740 8.57 -4.66 30.48
CA MET A 740 9.32 -5.73 29.82
C MET A 740 10.78 -5.35 29.59
N GLN A 741 11.05 -4.09 29.24
CA GLN A 741 12.41 -3.59 29.03
C GLN A 741 13.28 -3.72 30.30
N GLN A 742 12.68 -3.60 31.50
CA GLN A 742 13.40 -3.68 32.78
C GLN A 742 13.70 -5.12 33.22
N GLU A 743 13.06 -6.12 32.60
CA GLU A 743 13.22 -7.52 32.96
C GLU A 743 14.31 -8.20 32.12
N THR A 744 15.26 -8.88 32.78
CA THR A 744 16.42 -9.51 32.12
C THR A 744 16.04 -10.51 31.01
N GLN A 745 14.86 -11.14 31.11
CA GLN A 745 14.35 -12.08 30.11
C GLN A 745 13.82 -11.38 28.86
N TRP A 746 13.29 -10.17 28.99
CA TRP A 746 12.52 -9.47 27.95
C TRP A 746 13.12 -8.14 27.51
N ASN A 747 14.29 -7.77 28.03
CA ASN A 747 14.86 -6.44 27.83
C ASN A 747 15.21 -6.09 26.36
N ALA A 748 15.45 -7.10 25.52
CA ALA A 748 15.74 -6.91 24.10
C ALA A 748 14.53 -6.32 23.35
N PRO A 749 14.71 -5.27 22.51
CA PRO A 749 13.63 -4.68 21.72
C PRO A 749 12.83 -5.66 20.87
N TYR A 750 13.43 -6.78 20.49
CA TYR A 750 12.74 -7.86 19.79
C TYR A 750 11.40 -8.26 20.45
N TYR A 751 11.35 -8.26 21.79
CA TYR A 751 10.18 -8.71 22.55
C TYR A 751 9.11 -7.64 22.74
N TRP A 752 9.49 -6.38 22.92
CA TRP A 752 8.56 -5.31 23.28
C TRP A 752 8.31 -4.28 22.16
N ALA A 753 9.28 -4.02 21.29
CA ALA A 753 9.17 -2.97 20.27
C ALA A 753 8.36 -3.37 19.04
N ALA A 754 7.99 -4.65 18.91
CA ALA A 754 7.25 -5.17 17.77
C ALA A 754 5.84 -4.60 17.66
N PHE A 755 5.23 -4.27 18.79
CA PHE A 755 3.83 -3.85 18.83
C PHE A 755 3.70 -2.34 18.74
N THR A 756 2.85 -1.89 17.82
CA THR A 756 2.53 -0.48 17.63
C THR A 756 1.03 -0.25 17.57
N LEU A 757 0.59 0.81 18.22
CA LEU A 757 -0.76 1.31 18.08
C LEU A 757 -0.85 2.23 16.86
N GLN A 758 -1.89 2.05 16.04
CA GLN A 758 -2.20 2.93 14.92
C GLN A 758 -3.60 3.54 15.10
N GLY A 759 -3.76 4.83 14.77
CA GLY A 759 -5.05 5.53 14.77
C GLY A 759 -5.28 6.45 15.98
N GLU A 760 -6.51 6.46 16.50
CA GLU A 760 -6.95 7.37 17.56
C GLU A 760 -6.38 7.01 18.94
N TRP A 761 -5.88 8.03 19.65
CA TRP A 761 -5.30 7.90 20.99
C TRP A 761 -6.20 8.38 22.13
N LYS A 762 -7.19 9.24 21.83
CA LYS A 762 -8.23 9.65 22.78
C LYS A 762 -9.25 8.54 22.91
#